data_AF-A0A160FCB5-F1
#
_entry.id   AF-A0A160FCB5-F1
#
_cell.length_a   1.000
_cell.length_b   1.000
_cell.length_c   1.000
_cell.angle_alpha   90.00
_cell.angle_beta   90.00
_cell.angle_gamma   90.00
#
_symmetry.space_group_name_H-M   'P 1'
#
loop_
_entity.id
_entity.type
_entity.pdbx_description
1 polymer ?
#
loop_
_entity_poly.entity_id
_entity_poly.type
_entity_poly.pdbx_seq_one_letter_code
_entity_poly.pdbx_strand_id
1 'polypeptide(L)'
;MMLENQLIKKTFYETFMTPGEKDPVHLLGEAFLEGYKDGTADISAIRFAQGEVYFHKKDYEAAIFKWENTHNDLEPWAKKNIADCYYELGQLSMAEEIYKSIEAESAVLQAEVLLQLFSLYIDQGDMEKADQIIKQAVAFHPDYGNVTEMARSFFEKHRDWKSAIELAANEAIRTESQRWFDMLIDYAERGYTKLFEPSYFLKCLAVLYELDQGRFEQLAEALWTHYQNDRAYFSWLQEFNELFFHLGANRKQSWKRLSELYQDTYFELISGAYLLRDVENFIPNLLTNWIKIANHSYVLFASAAVLAWSEKFPNSLNDEIVREAEDLIFQAKNEFDGLEYSLELFNSIVRWAESQKADRGYRYRWLMQELMDLQTYRVFVAGASGNGKSAFVNSLLGENILTAPTSSIIVFRGGEETEIRKVSDDELITLNFHEFQEAIDRRLNKQMNSSIMEFSLPAPILQENRLALIDTPGFNHRSRLEEAVENYLHLADSVLFVLDVNDPFTENEQEILMYIRECAPHLPVHFLVNKMDEIYDEHEAAAILEETRSRVQAYFPNAKVLAYSSYLRSRKQQHEIHEFFRSLNHGVTEADRVEKMLIFTRQFIHHLLSKWTEMEEKLADSIRWNEEMVAKLSGAINQLADLKNEKVRTITRTFDKVLAEVKEDLMEKIPEILRGCSEMIQEDSDFRSIHLELNDEMNRRIDAHVHERVLPKLYRLLQDWIDTANDELNDCQAFLHEMGEGFNKLFGEERLQLLCDFRVLDDWQRDADRMTSSVELEKVNIFLRRTPYQILLKGAGKLFGVFQQNNLMLYNRYKQFVENEDYIDVTESIIKQLLLQFELFEKTLERDISIFFRKSFAALNQTVDEMKTEIYKKEKDLEKMKTNPEMYHDPLTLFAVKLRQYEWMVVSANRGFSSVTKSR
;
A
#
# COMPACT_ATOMS: atom_id res chain seq x y z
N MET A 1 5.71 38.19 -70.22
CA MET A 1 4.80 37.31 -69.44
C MET A 1 5.14 35.88 -69.83
N MET A 2 5.31 34.96 -68.88
CA MET A 2 5.47 33.54 -69.24
C MET A 2 4.19 33.06 -69.93
N LEU A 3 4.33 32.37 -71.07
CA LEU A 3 3.24 31.81 -71.88
C LEU A 3 2.19 31.08 -71.04
N GLU A 4 2.63 30.30 -70.05
CA GLU A 4 1.77 29.54 -69.14
C GLU A 4 0.76 30.41 -68.37
N ASN A 5 1.13 31.63 -67.96
CA ASN A 5 0.19 32.53 -67.28
C ASN A 5 -0.94 33.01 -68.19
N GLN A 6 -0.69 33.12 -69.50
CA GLN A 6 -1.72 33.45 -70.47
C GLN A 6 -2.64 32.24 -70.68
N LEU A 7 -2.10 31.03 -70.74
CA LEU A 7 -2.88 29.80 -70.90
C LEU A 7 -3.81 29.54 -69.68
N ILE A 8 -3.31 29.74 -68.45
CA ILE A 8 -4.12 29.60 -67.22
C ILE A 8 -5.31 30.57 -67.23
N LYS A 9 -5.06 31.84 -67.58
CA LYS A 9 -6.09 32.90 -67.60
C LYS A 9 -6.97 32.87 -68.84
N LYS A 10 -6.70 31.96 -69.78
CA LYS A 10 -7.32 31.91 -71.09
C LYS A 10 -7.17 33.26 -71.84
N THR A 11 -5.97 33.84 -71.84
CA THR A 11 -5.64 35.11 -72.51
C THR A 11 -4.52 35.00 -73.54
N PHE A 12 -4.21 33.78 -74.00
CA PHE A 12 -3.28 33.57 -75.11
C PHE A 12 -3.68 34.33 -76.38
N TYR A 13 -4.98 34.54 -76.61
CA TYR A 13 -5.47 35.37 -77.72
C TYR A 13 -4.91 36.79 -77.74
N GLU A 14 -4.50 37.34 -76.59
CA GLU A 14 -3.86 38.66 -76.51
C GLU A 14 -2.53 38.72 -77.26
N THR A 15 -1.86 37.58 -77.48
CA THR A 15 -0.62 37.50 -78.27
C THR A 15 -0.82 37.87 -79.74
N PHE A 16 -2.06 37.74 -80.25
CA PHE A 16 -2.44 38.15 -81.59
C PHE A 16 -2.96 39.59 -81.64
N MET A 17 -3.18 40.24 -80.49
CA MET A 17 -3.74 41.60 -80.43
C MET A 17 -2.66 42.66 -80.63
N THR A 18 -2.96 43.73 -81.37
CA THR A 18 -2.12 44.93 -81.44
C THR A 18 -2.58 45.99 -80.43
N PRO A 19 -1.70 46.87 -79.93
CA PRO A 19 -2.07 47.88 -78.94
C PRO A 19 -3.17 48.83 -79.45
N GLY A 20 -4.37 48.74 -78.88
CA GLY A 20 -5.53 49.59 -79.22
C GLY A 20 -6.68 48.86 -79.93
N GLU A 21 -6.46 47.62 -80.37
CA GLU A 21 -7.49 46.76 -80.96
C GLU A 21 -8.50 46.30 -79.89
N LYS A 22 -9.81 46.38 -80.16
CA LYS A 22 -10.88 46.01 -79.21
C LYS A 22 -11.74 44.83 -79.65
N ASP A 23 -11.51 44.27 -80.84
CA ASP A 23 -12.29 43.15 -81.37
C ASP A 23 -11.42 41.93 -81.68
N PRO A 24 -11.19 41.05 -80.67
CA PRO A 24 -10.43 39.82 -80.86
C PRO A 24 -11.06 38.85 -81.87
N VAL A 25 -12.38 38.85 -82.03
CA VAL A 25 -13.08 37.90 -82.92
C VAL A 25 -12.78 38.22 -84.38
N HIS A 26 -12.87 39.51 -84.74
CA HIS A 26 -12.54 39.97 -86.09
C HIS A 26 -11.08 39.66 -86.44
N LEU A 27 -10.15 40.07 -85.57
CA LEU A 27 -8.72 39.92 -85.81
C LEU A 27 -8.29 38.46 -85.94
N LEU A 28 -8.72 37.59 -85.02
CA LEU A 28 -8.41 36.16 -85.10
C LEU A 28 -9.11 35.48 -86.29
N GLY A 29 -10.25 36.02 -86.75
CA GLY A 29 -10.94 35.56 -87.95
C GLY A 29 -10.15 35.86 -89.23
N GLU A 30 -9.61 37.07 -89.34
CA GLU A 30 -8.71 37.46 -90.44
C GLU A 30 -7.41 36.66 -90.40
N ALA A 31 -6.76 36.56 -89.23
CA ALA A 31 -5.54 35.78 -89.05
C ALA A 31 -5.73 34.30 -89.44
N PHE A 32 -6.89 33.72 -89.13
CA PHE A 32 -7.24 32.36 -89.55
C PHE A 32 -7.39 32.25 -91.08
N LEU A 33 -8.07 33.21 -91.71
CA LEU A 33 -8.30 33.22 -93.16
C LEU A 33 -6.99 33.39 -93.94
N GLU A 34 -6.11 34.27 -93.47
CA GLU A 34 -4.77 34.48 -94.05
C GLU A 34 -3.89 33.24 -93.84
N GLY A 35 -3.84 32.71 -92.62
CA GLY A 35 -3.09 31.50 -92.31
C GLY A 35 -3.52 30.27 -93.11
N TYR A 36 -4.82 30.14 -93.39
CA TYR A 36 -5.37 29.06 -94.21
C TYR A 36 -4.99 29.16 -95.70
N LYS A 37 -4.77 30.38 -96.21
CA LYS A 37 -4.37 30.63 -97.61
C LYS A 37 -2.88 30.43 -97.83
N ASP A 38 -2.05 30.88 -96.89
CA ASP A 38 -0.59 30.88 -97.04
C ASP A 38 0.06 29.55 -96.57
N GLY A 39 -0.63 28.74 -95.77
CA GLY A 39 -0.20 27.40 -95.34
C GLY A 39 1.02 27.38 -94.40
N THR A 40 1.56 28.53 -94.03
CA THR A 40 2.75 28.70 -93.18
C THR A 40 2.43 29.05 -91.73
N ALA A 41 1.19 29.48 -91.43
CA ALA A 41 0.77 29.86 -90.09
C ALA A 41 0.29 28.65 -89.27
N ASP A 42 0.57 28.67 -87.95
CA ASP A 42 0.06 27.66 -87.03
C ASP A 42 -1.43 27.87 -86.76
N ILE A 43 -2.25 27.23 -87.60
CA ILE A 43 -3.72 27.26 -87.51
C ILE A 43 -4.20 26.72 -86.15
N SER A 44 -3.47 25.78 -85.53
CA SER A 44 -3.82 25.21 -84.22
C SER A 44 -3.70 26.26 -83.11
N ALA A 45 -2.67 27.10 -83.15
CA ALA A 45 -2.51 28.22 -82.21
C ALA A 45 -3.59 29.31 -82.38
N ILE A 46 -3.96 29.63 -83.63
CA ILE A 46 -5.05 30.58 -83.90
C ILE A 46 -6.39 30.03 -83.41
N ARG A 47 -6.66 28.73 -83.62
CA ARG A 47 -7.86 28.06 -83.10
C ARG A 47 -7.89 28.05 -81.57
N PHE A 48 -6.75 27.81 -80.93
CA PHE A 48 -6.65 27.86 -79.48
C PHE A 48 -7.05 29.24 -78.93
N ALA A 49 -6.52 30.31 -79.52
CA ALA A 49 -6.88 31.70 -79.19
C ALA A 49 -8.37 32.00 -79.46
N GLN A 50 -8.93 31.54 -80.58
CA GLN A 50 -10.36 31.70 -80.85
C GLN A 50 -11.22 31.01 -79.77
N GLY A 51 -10.82 29.82 -79.33
CA GLY A 51 -11.51 29.07 -78.27
C GLY A 51 -11.59 29.87 -76.96
N GLU A 52 -10.49 30.51 -76.54
CA GLU A 52 -10.48 31.35 -75.34
C GLU A 52 -11.45 32.54 -75.44
N VAL A 53 -11.51 33.21 -76.60
CA VAL A 53 -12.43 34.34 -76.82
C VAL A 53 -13.88 33.88 -76.68
N TYR A 54 -14.26 32.74 -77.28
CA TYR A 54 -15.61 32.19 -77.15
C TYR A 54 -15.92 31.73 -75.72
N PHE A 55 -14.95 31.15 -75.01
CA PHE A 55 -15.08 30.81 -73.59
C PHE A 55 -15.43 32.02 -72.73
N HIS A 56 -14.73 33.15 -72.91
CA HIS A 56 -15.04 34.40 -72.18
C HIS A 56 -16.40 35.00 -72.54
N LYS A 57 -16.93 34.68 -73.73
CA LYS A 57 -18.30 35.03 -74.15
C LYS A 57 -19.35 34.03 -73.67
N LYS A 58 -18.95 32.98 -72.94
CA LYS A 58 -19.80 31.87 -72.47
C LYS A 58 -20.45 31.05 -73.60
N ASP A 59 -19.85 31.09 -74.80
CA ASP A 59 -20.23 30.22 -75.91
C ASP A 59 -19.31 28.98 -75.89
N TYR A 60 -19.62 28.07 -74.96
CA TYR A 60 -18.80 26.90 -74.68
C TYR A 60 -18.81 25.89 -75.85
N GLU A 61 -19.90 25.78 -76.62
CA GLU A 61 -19.97 24.93 -77.80
C GLU A 61 -18.98 25.38 -78.88
N ALA A 62 -18.97 26.68 -79.17
CA ALA A 62 -18.00 27.26 -80.10
C ALA A 62 -16.56 27.10 -79.56
N ALA A 63 -16.35 27.32 -78.25
CA ALA A 63 -15.03 27.16 -77.62
C ALA A 63 -14.50 25.72 -77.72
N ILE A 64 -15.32 24.72 -77.38
CA ILE A 64 -14.98 23.29 -77.46
C ILE A 64 -14.61 22.93 -78.90
N PHE A 65 -15.45 23.29 -79.88
CA PHE A 65 -15.17 22.99 -81.29
C PHE A 65 -13.82 23.57 -81.75
N LYS A 66 -13.46 24.78 -81.28
CA LYS A 66 -12.17 25.39 -81.60
C LYS A 66 -11.01 24.61 -80.99
N TRP A 67 -11.10 24.22 -79.72
CA TRP A 67 -10.06 23.48 -79.00
C TRP A 67 -9.93 22.01 -79.43
N GLU A 68 -10.99 21.34 -79.86
CA GLU A 68 -10.93 19.97 -80.42
C GLU A 68 -10.08 19.89 -81.69
N ASN A 69 -9.93 21.02 -82.39
CA ASN A 69 -9.17 21.15 -83.63
C ASN A 69 -7.78 21.78 -83.40
N THR A 70 -7.24 21.75 -82.17
CA THR A 70 -5.88 22.16 -81.84
C THR A 70 -5.00 20.92 -81.70
N HIS A 71 -4.09 20.68 -82.66
CA HIS A 71 -3.24 19.48 -82.74
C HIS A 71 -1.75 19.83 -82.76
N ASN A 72 -1.34 20.80 -81.95
CA ASN A 72 0.04 21.22 -81.74
C ASN A 72 0.40 21.10 -80.25
N ASP A 73 1.52 21.69 -79.83
CA ASP A 73 1.97 21.66 -78.43
C ASP A 73 0.98 22.24 -77.40
N LEU A 74 -0.08 22.95 -77.86
CA LEU A 74 -1.17 23.44 -77.01
C LEU A 74 -2.30 22.43 -76.81
N GLU A 75 -2.27 21.26 -77.48
CA GLU A 75 -3.32 20.24 -77.38
C GLU A 75 -3.63 19.83 -75.93
N PRO A 76 -2.64 19.58 -75.03
CA PRO A 76 -2.95 19.26 -73.63
C PRO A 76 -3.68 20.39 -72.89
N TRP A 77 -3.32 21.66 -73.15
CA TRP A 77 -4.04 22.82 -72.62
C TRP A 77 -5.44 22.97 -73.24
N ALA A 78 -5.59 22.58 -74.51
CA ALA A 78 -6.87 22.61 -75.21
C ALA A 78 -7.83 21.59 -74.58
N LYS A 79 -7.35 20.38 -74.28
CA LYS A 79 -8.11 19.36 -73.53
C LYS A 79 -8.52 19.84 -72.13
N LYS A 80 -7.62 20.48 -71.39
CA LYS A 80 -7.95 21.11 -70.10
C LYS A 80 -9.07 22.16 -70.24
N ASN A 81 -8.96 23.03 -71.23
CA ASN A 81 -9.95 24.07 -71.50
C ASN A 81 -11.31 23.50 -71.95
N ILE A 82 -11.32 22.39 -72.71
CA ILE A 82 -12.54 21.63 -73.04
C ILE A 82 -13.17 21.07 -71.76
N ALA A 83 -12.38 20.48 -70.86
CA ALA A 83 -12.88 20.01 -69.58
C ALA A 83 -13.45 21.14 -68.72
N ASP A 84 -12.81 22.31 -68.69
CA ASP A 84 -13.32 23.52 -68.03
C ASP A 84 -14.69 23.95 -68.62
N CYS A 85 -14.91 23.86 -69.94
CA CYS A 85 -16.23 24.11 -70.55
C CYS A 85 -17.29 23.14 -70.04
N TYR A 86 -16.98 21.83 -70.03
CA TYR A 86 -17.91 20.81 -69.54
C TYR A 86 -18.23 20.99 -68.05
N TYR A 87 -17.25 21.43 -67.27
CA TYR A 87 -17.42 21.80 -65.87
C TYR A 87 -18.37 23.00 -65.71
N GLU A 88 -18.18 24.09 -66.44
CA GLU A 88 -19.07 25.27 -66.43
C GLU A 88 -20.50 24.96 -66.92
N LEU A 89 -20.65 23.97 -67.82
CA LEU A 89 -21.95 23.46 -68.28
C LEU A 89 -22.63 22.52 -67.26
N GLY A 90 -21.98 22.20 -66.14
CA GLY A 90 -22.48 21.27 -65.12
C GLY A 90 -22.38 19.79 -65.51
N GLN A 91 -21.68 19.46 -66.59
CA GLN A 91 -21.45 18.08 -67.06
C GLN A 91 -20.22 17.47 -66.39
N LEU A 92 -20.27 17.33 -65.06
CA LEU A 92 -19.10 16.99 -64.24
C LEU A 92 -18.47 15.63 -64.60
N SER A 93 -19.25 14.62 -64.98
CA SER A 93 -18.70 13.31 -65.37
C SER A 93 -17.85 13.37 -66.64
N MET A 94 -18.27 14.18 -67.62
CA MET A 94 -17.53 14.36 -68.87
C MET A 94 -16.26 15.19 -68.62
N ALA A 95 -16.35 16.23 -67.78
CA ALA A 95 -15.20 17.00 -67.35
C ALA A 95 -14.16 16.13 -66.63
N GLU A 96 -14.58 15.27 -65.71
CA GLU A 96 -13.70 14.34 -64.97
C GLU A 96 -12.94 13.38 -65.90
N GLU A 97 -13.64 12.76 -66.86
CA GLU A 97 -13.02 11.84 -67.84
C GLU A 97 -11.97 12.56 -68.68
N ILE A 98 -12.28 13.77 -69.14
CA ILE A 98 -11.35 14.56 -69.95
C ILE A 98 -10.16 15.01 -69.11
N TYR A 99 -10.35 15.54 -67.89
CA TYR A 99 -9.25 15.91 -66.99
C TYR A 99 -8.30 14.72 -66.74
N LYS A 100 -8.84 13.52 -66.50
CA LYS A 100 -8.03 12.30 -66.28
C LYS A 100 -7.28 11.82 -67.52
N SER A 101 -7.75 12.16 -68.71
CA SER A 101 -7.13 11.77 -69.99
C SER A 101 -5.92 12.64 -70.39
N ILE A 102 -5.67 13.74 -69.67
CA ILE A 102 -4.59 14.67 -70.00
C ILE A 102 -3.25 14.09 -69.54
N GLU A 103 -2.40 13.75 -70.50
CA GLU A 103 -0.98 13.48 -70.27
C GLU A 103 -0.21 14.80 -70.36
N ALA A 104 0.05 15.43 -69.21
CA ALA A 104 0.75 16.71 -69.17
C ALA A 104 2.26 16.54 -68.99
N GLU A 105 3.05 17.05 -69.95
CA GLU A 105 4.51 17.18 -69.79
C GLU A 105 4.89 18.43 -68.97
N SER A 106 4.05 19.47 -68.98
CA SER A 106 4.25 20.68 -68.16
C SER A 106 3.76 20.46 -66.73
N ALA A 107 4.62 20.74 -65.75
CA ALA A 107 4.28 20.69 -64.34
C ALA A 107 3.17 21.69 -63.96
N VAL A 108 3.09 22.84 -64.66
CA VAL A 108 2.04 23.85 -64.45
C VAL A 108 0.68 23.34 -64.92
N LEU A 109 0.62 22.71 -66.10
CA LEU A 109 -0.61 22.12 -66.61
C LEU A 109 -1.09 20.98 -65.71
N GLN A 110 -0.18 20.11 -65.27
CA GLN A 110 -0.53 19.02 -64.37
C GLN A 110 -1.09 19.52 -63.03
N ALA A 111 -0.50 20.57 -62.46
CA ALA A 111 -1.00 21.18 -61.23
C ALA A 111 -2.39 21.82 -61.41
N GLU A 112 -2.64 22.49 -62.54
CA GLU A 112 -3.96 22.99 -62.91
C GLU A 112 -5.00 21.88 -63.02
N VAL A 113 -4.68 20.77 -63.71
CA VAL A 113 -5.59 19.63 -63.84
C VAL A 113 -5.94 19.04 -62.48
N LEU A 114 -4.96 18.90 -61.57
CA LEU A 114 -5.20 18.42 -60.21
C LEU A 114 -6.09 19.37 -59.40
N LEU A 115 -5.90 20.69 -59.52
CA LEU A 115 -6.76 21.67 -58.85
C LEU A 115 -8.19 21.70 -59.40
N GLN A 116 -8.36 21.50 -60.71
CA GLN A 116 -9.69 21.37 -61.30
C GLN A 116 -10.38 20.07 -60.89
N LEU A 117 -9.67 18.94 -60.88
CA LEU A 117 -10.20 17.67 -60.37
C LEU A 117 -10.59 17.78 -58.89
N PHE A 118 -9.77 18.46 -58.08
CA PHE A 118 -10.10 18.74 -56.68
C PHE A 118 -11.41 19.54 -56.56
N SER A 119 -11.53 20.66 -57.28
CA SER A 119 -12.73 21.51 -57.26
C SER A 119 -13.97 20.73 -57.74
N LEU A 120 -13.81 19.93 -58.79
CA LEU A 120 -14.85 19.04 -59.32
C LEU A 120 -15.34 18.02 -58.29
N TYR A 121 -14.42 17.36 -57.56
CA TYR A 121 -14.83 16.39 -56.53
C TYR A 121 -15.48 17.05 -55.32
N ILE A 122 -15.07 18.27 -54.95
CA ILE A 122 -15.76 19.06 -53.93
C ILE A 122 -17.21 19.34 -54.33
N ASP A 123 -17.46 19.73 -55.59
CA ASP A 123 -18.81 20.02 -56.09
C ASP A 123 -19.67 18.77 -56.26
N GLN A 124 -19.06 17.63 -56.57
CA GLN A 124 -19.74 16.32 -56.58
C GLN A 124 -20.06 15.80 -55.16
N GLY A 125 -19.45 16.38 -54.12
CA GLY A 125 -19.52 15.88 -52.74
C GLY A 125 -18.71 14.61 -52.48
N ASP A 126 -17.81 14.23 -53.40
CA ASP A 126 -16.94 13.05 -53.29
C ASP A 126 -15.65 13.40 -52.52
N MET A 127 -15.79 13.46 -51.19
CA MET A 127 -14.72 13.92 -50.30
C MET A 127 -13.50 13.00 -50.28
N GLU A 128 -13.67 11.70 -50.54
CA GLU A 128 -12.56 10.73 -50.55
C GLU A 128 -11.65 11.00 -51.74
N LYS A 129 -12.22 11.20 -52.93
CA LYS A 129 -11.42 11.58 -54.10
C LYS A 129 -10.85 12.98 -53.99
N ALA A 130 -11.60 13.93 -53.42
CA ALA A 130 -11.08 15.28 -53.16
C ALA A 130 -9.83 15.24 -52.26
N ASP A 131 -9.85 14.45 -51.17
CA ASP A 131 -8.71 14.22 -50.28
C ASP A 131 -7.50 13.61 -51.02
N GLN A 132 -7.72 12.58 -51.84
CA GLN A 132 -6.65 11.95 -52.61
C GLN A 132 -6.00 12.92 -53.60
N ILE A 133 -6.82 13.67 -54.35
CA ILE A 133 -6.32 14.61 -55.35
C ILE A 133 -5.58 15.78 -54.70
N ILE A 134 -6.08 16.34 -53.60
CA ILE A 134 -5.40 17.49 -52.98
C ILE A 134 -4.06 17.07 -52.35
N LYS A 135 -3.97 15.86 -51.78
CA LYS A 135 -2.69 15.27 -51.33
C LYS A 135 -1.73 15.05 -52.50
N GLN A 136 -2.24 14.56 -53.63
CA GLN A 136 -1.46 14.40 -54.85
C GLN A 136 -0.96 15.76 -55.39
N ALA A 137 -1.79 16.79 -55.37
CA ALA A 137 -1.45 18.14 -55.82
C ALA A 137 -0.33 18.75 -54.97
N VAL A 138 -0.43 18.64 -53.64
CA VAL A 138 0.61 19.08 -52.70
C VAL A 138 1.91 18.31 -52.93
N ALA A 139 1.85 16.98 -53.05
CA ALA A 139 3.05 16.16 -53.25
C ALA A 139 3.73 16.43 -54.61
N PHE A 140 2.95 16.75 -55.64
CA PHE A 140 3.45 16.98 -56.98
C PHE A 140 4.09 18.37 -57.17
N HIS A 141 3.39 19.44 -56.75
CA HIS A 141 3.88 20.82 -56.93
C HIS A 141 3.40 21.76 -55.81
N PRO A 142 3.99 21.70 -54.60
CA PRO A 142 3.49 22.42 -53.42
C PRO A 142 3.57 23.95 -53.55
N ASP A 143 4.53 24.48 -54.31
CA ASP A 143 4.67 25.92 -54.56
C ASP A 143 3.72 26.47 -55.64
N TYR A 144 2.86 25.63 -56.22
CA TYR A 144 1.95 26.07 -57.28
C TYR A 144 0.78 26.85 -56.70
N GLY A 145 0.66 28.13 -57.06
CA GLY A 145 -0.45 28.98 -56.65
C GLY A 145 -0.67 28.98 -55.14
N ASN A 146 -1.89 28.62 -54.72
CA ASN A 146 -2.27 28.50 -53.30
C ASN A 146 -2.62 27.05 -52.91
N VAL A 147 -2.05 26.04 -53.59
CA VAL A 147 -2.39 24.60 -53.39
C VAL A 147 -2.31 24.20 -51.92
N THR A 148 -1.24 24.57 -51.21
CA THR A 148 -1.04 24.22 -49.80
C THR A 148 -2.04 24.92 -48.87
N GLU A 149 -2.42 26.16 -49.15
CA GLU A 149 -3.48 26.87 -48.41
C GLU A 149 -4.86 26.24 -48.65
N MET A 150 -5.13 25.80 -49.88
CA MET A 150 -6.36 25.09 -50.23
C MET A 150 -6.43 23.73 -49.52
N ALA A 151 -5.34 22.97 -49.55
CA ALA A 151 -5.22 21.68 -48.86
C ALA A 151 -5.47 21.82 -47.36
N ARG A 152 -4.80 22.78 -46.73
CA ARG A 152 -4.98 23.10 -45.31
C ARG A 152 -6.42 23.45 -44.96
N SER A 153 -7.00 24.40 -45.69
CA SER A 153 -8.38 24.83 -45.46
C SER A 153 -9.37 23.68 -45.64
N PHE A 154 -9.09 22.76 -46.58
CA PHE A 154 -9.86 21.55 -46.77
C PHE A 154 -9.72 20.59 -45.58
N PHE A 155 -8.51 20.27 -45.12
CA PHE A 155 -8.28 19.37 -43.99
C PHE A 155 -8.89 19.91 -42.69
N GLU A 156 -8.70 21.21 -42.38
CA GLU A 156 -9.27 21.86 -41.20
C GLU A 156 -10.81 21.82 -41.21
N LYS A 157 -11.44 22.15 -42.35
CA LYS A 157 -12.90 22.15 -42.50
C LYS A 157 -13.51 20.77 -42.25
N HIS A 158 -12.79 19.71 -42.63
CA HIS A 158 -13.22 18.32 -42.46
C HIS A 158 -12.70 17.66 -41.18
N ARG A 159 -11.96 18.40 -40.34
CA ARG A 159 -11.33 17.91 -39.11
C ARG A 159 -10.35 16.74 -39.33
N ASP A 160 -9.73 16.66 -40.51
CA ASP A 160 -8.63 15.74 -40.77
C ASP A 160 -7.32 16.32 -40.24
N TRP A 161 -7.20 16.32 -38.91
CA TRP A 161 -6.06 16.90 -38.22
C TRP A 161 -4.74 16.18 -38.55
N LYS A 162 -4.79 14.88 -38.86
CA LYS A 162 -3.60 14.13 -39.25
C LYS A 162 -3.00 14.72 -40.52
N SER A 163 -3.80 14.87 -41.57
CA SER A 163 -3.33 15.47 -42.83
C SER A 163 -2.97 16.94 -42.69
N ALA A 164 -3.70 17.71 -41.85
CA ALA A 164 -3.39 19.11 -41.59
C ALA A 164 -2.03 19.30 -40.90
N ILE A 165 -1.72 18.46 -39.91
CA ILE A 165 -0.43 18.46 -39.20
C ILE A 165 0.70 17.98 -40.12
N GLU A 166 0.48 16.90 -40.88
CA GLU A 166 1.48 16.41 -41.84
C GLU A 166 1.83 17.47 -42.88
N LEU A 167 0.82 18.17 -43.40
CA LEU A 167 1.02 19.30 -44.30
C LEU A 167 1.81 20.42 -43.64
N ALA A 168 1.39 20.87 -42.45
CA ALA A 168 2.03 21.98 -41.75
C ALA A 168 3.48 21.67 -41.39
N ALA A 169 3.78 20.47 -40.88
CA ALA A 169 5.15 20.06 -40.53
C ALA A 169 6.05 19.96 -41.77
N ASN A 170 5.57 19.32 -42.85
CA ASN A 170 6.35 19.20 -44.08
C ASN A 170 6.60 20.56 -44.74
N GLU A 171 5.58 21.41 -44.80
CA GLU A 171 5.71 22.75 -45.40
C GLU A 171 6.56 23.68 -44.52
N ALA A 172 6.47 23.58 -43.19
CA ALA A 172 7.35 24.32 -42.28
C ALA A 172 8.82 23.95 -42.51
N ILE A 173 9.14 22.66 -42.63
CA ILE A 173 10.51 22.18 -42.90
C ILE A 173 10.97 22.59 -44.30
N ARG A 174 10.11 22.44 -45.31
CA ARG A 174 10.48 22.68 -46.72
C ARG A 174 10.67 24.15 -47.04
N THR A 175 9.82 25.02 -46.49
CA THR A 175 9.79 26.45 -46.81
C THR A 175 10.47 27.32 -45.75
N GLU A 176 10.80 26.76 -44.59
CA GLU A 176 11.32 27.50 -43.43
C GLU A 176 10.40 28.68 -43.02
N SER A 177 9.10 28.56 -43.33
CA SER A 177 8.12 29.62 -43.12
C SER A 177 7.63 29.68 -41.68
N GLN A 178 7.83 30.84 -41.04
CA GLN A 178 7.30 31.12 -39.71
C GLN A 178 5.79 30.87 -39.60
N ARG A 179 5.03 31.15 -40.67
CA ARG A 179 3.58 30.96 -40.69
C ARG A 179 3.19 29.48 -40.53
N TRP A 180 3.92 28.56 -41.16
CA TRP A 180 3.61 27.13 -41.03
C TRP A 180 4.00 26.59 -39.64
N PHE A 181 5.07 27.11 -39.05
CA PHE A 181 5.40 26.81 -37.64
C PHE A 181 4.34 27.35 -36.67
N ASP A 182 3.86 28.58 -36.85
CA ASP A 182 2.81 29.18 -36.02
C ASP A 182 1.52 28.33 -36.04
N MET A 183 1.21 27.72 -37.19
CA MET A 183 0.07 26.81 -37.31
C MET A 183 0.31 25.47 -36.61
N LEU A 184 1.51 24.91 -36.74
CA LEU A 184 1.86 23.67 -36.06
C LEU A 184 1.81 23.85 -34.54
N ILE A 185 2.23 25.02 -34.04
CA ILE A 185 2.11 25.41 -32.62
C ILE A 185 0.63 25.45 -32.22
N ASP A 186 -0.25 26.15 -32.96
CA ASP A 186 -1.69 26.19 -32.66
C ASP A 186 -2.32 24.78 -32.65
N TYR A 187 -1.91 23.88 -33.55
CA TYR A 187 -2.37 22.49 -33.53
C TYR A 187 -1.90 21.71 -32.30
N ALA A 188 -0.65 21.92 -31.88
CA ALA A 188 -0.10 21.31 -30.67
C ALA A 188 -0.79 21.83 -29.40
N GLU A 189 -0.99 23.15 -29.29
CA GLU A 189 -1.68 23.79 -28.16
C GLU A 189 -3.14 23.33 -28.03
N ARG A 190 -3.81 23.08 -29.15
CA ARG A 190 -5.17 22.50 -29.18
C ARG A 190 -5.21 20.99 -28.94
N GLY A 191 -4.05 20.34 -28.83
CA GLY A 191 -3.91 18.92 -28.54
C GLY A 191 -4.25 18.00 -29.72
N TYR A 192 -4.14 18.46 -30.95
CA TYR A 192 -4.39 17.64 -32.15
C TYR A 192 -3.21 16.72 -32.51
N THR A 193 -2.04 16.95 -31.93
CA THR A 193 -0.80 16.20 -32.21
C THR A 193 -0.73 14.81 -31.57
N LYS A 194 -1.71 14.43 -30.73
CA LYS A 194 -1.76 13.13 -30.02
C LYS A 194 -1.65 11.90 -30.90
N LEU A 195 -2.06 12.04 -32.16
CA LEU A 195 -2.10 10.96 -33.13
C LEU A 195 -0.70 10.55 -33.64
N PHE A 196 0.33 11.31 -33.25
CA PHE A 196 1.71 11.13 -33.69
C PHE A 196 2.60 10.70 -32.54
N GLU A 197 3.62 9.92 -32.86
CA GLU A 197 4.70 9.58 -31.93
C GLU A 197 5.68 10.77 -31.80
N PRO A 198 6.37 10.95 -30.66
CA PRO A 198 7.37 11.99 -30.43
C PRO A 198 8.36 12.18 -31.58
N SER A 199 8.89 11.08 -32.11
CA SER A 199 9.89 11.03 -33.18
C SER A 199 9.50 11.79 -34.45
N TYR A 200 8.20 11.91 -34.72
CA TYR A 200 7.67 12.62 -35.88
C TYR A 200 8.08 14.10 -35.90
N PHE A 201 8.09 14.75 -34.74
CA PHE A 201 8.31 16.20 -34.63
C PHE A 201 9.79 16.57 -34.52
N LEU A 202 10.71 15.62 -34.28
CA LEU A 202 12.13 15.91 -34.02
C LEU A 202 12.80 16.68 -35.15
N LYS A 203 12.54 16.30 -36.41
CA LYS A 203 13.09 17.00 -37.58
C LYS A 203 12.55 18.42 -37.67
N CYS A 204 11.27 18.60 -37.38
CA CYS A 204 10.60 19.91 -37.39
C CYS A 204 11.20 20.82 -36.30
N LEU A 205 11.40 20.29 -35.10
CA LEU A 205 12.03 20.97 -33.98
C LEU A 205 13.48 21.36 -34.30
N ALA A 206 14.27 20.47 -34.90
CA ALA A 206 15.65 20.76 -35.28
C ALA A 206 15.75 21.93 -36.27
N VAL A 207 14.88 21.97 -37.28
CA VAL A 207 14.83 23.08 -38.25
C VAL A 207 14.37 24.37 -37.57
N LEU A 208 13.33 24.30 -36.73
CA LEU A 208 12.80 25.48 -36.03
C LEU A 208 13.83 26.09 -35.07
N TYR A 209 14.66 25.27 -34.43
CA TYR A 209 15.70 25.74 -33.52
C TYR A 209 16.72 26.66 -34.22
N GLU A 210 17.14 26.32 -35.44
CA GLU A 210 18.09 27.13 -36.22
C GLU A 210 17.45 28.44 -36.74
N LEU A 211 16.13 28.43 -36.98
CA LEU A 211 15.39 29.57 -37.54
C LEU A 211 14.92 30.57 -36.48
N ASP A 212 14.27 30.07 -35.43
CA ASP A 212 13.62 30.88 -34.39
C ASP A 212 13.49 30.08 -33.08
N GLN A 213 14.43 30.31 -32.16
CA GLN A 213 14.46 29.68 -30.85
C GLN A 213 13.25 30.03 -29.97
N GLY A 214 12.65 31.20 -30.16
CA GLY A 214 11.45 31.59 -29.43
C GLY A 214 10.27 30.69 -29.79
N ARG A 215 10.02 30.51 -31.09
CA ARG A 215 8.99 29.58 -31.59
C ARG A 215 9.32 28.12 -31.31
N PHE A 216 10.60 27.75 -31.36
CA PHE A 216 11.04 26.43 -30.93
C PHE A 216 10.59 26.15 -29.50
N GLU A 217 10.81 27.10 -28.58
CA GLU A 217 10.40 26.97 -27.18
C GLU A 217 8.88 26.77 -27.05
N GLN A 218 8.08 27.52 -27.83
CA GLN A 218 6.61 27.40 -27.84
C GLN A 218 6.14 26.04 -28.34
N LEU A 219 6.70 25.57 -29.46
CA LEU A 219 6.33 24.25 -30.01
C LEU A 219 6.75 23.12 -29.07
N ALA A 220 7.95 23.20 -28.48
CA ALA A 220 8.43 22.23 -27.52
C ALA A 220 7.52 22.19 -26.28
N GLU A 221 7.13 23.34 -25.73
CA GLU A 221 6.21 23.42 -24.59
C GLU A 221 4.83 22.83 -24.90
N ALA A 222 4.25 23.16 -26.06
CA ALA A 222 2.96 22.65 -26.47
C ALA A 222 2.98 21.12 -26.63
N LEU A 223 4.02 20.57 -27.25
CA LEU A 223 4.21 19.12 -27.37
C LEU A 223 4.46 18.47 -26.01
N TRP A 224 5.29 19.07 -25.15
CA TRP A 224 5.62 18.55 -23.83
C TRP A 224 4.41 18.42 -22.94
N THR A 225 3.61 19.48 -22.84
CA THR A 225 2.36 19.51 -22.07
C THR A 225 1.37 18.47 -22.59
N HIS A 226 1.37 18.25 -23.92
CA HIS A 226 0.44 17.31 -24.54
C HIS A 226 0.81 15.85 -24.31
N TYR A 227 2.11 15.51 -24.33
CA TYR A 227 2.58 14.17 -24.00
C TYR A 227 2.59 13.89 -22.50
N GLN A 228 2.51 14.92 -21.65
CA GLN A 228 2.40 14.74 -20.21
C GLN A 228 1.15 13.91 -19.86
N ASN A 229 1.33 12.85 -19.05
CA ASN A 229 0.32 11.85 -18.73
C ASN A 229 -0.11 10.91 -19.88
N ASP A 230 0.57 10.94 -21.04
CA ASP A 230 0.37 9.96 -22.10
C ASP A 230 1.36 8.77 -21.98
N ARG A 231 1.06 7.66 -22.66
CA ARG A 231 1.96 6.49 -22.72
C ARG A 231 3.29 6.84 -23.40
N ALA A 232 3.28 7.81 -24.30
CA ALA A 232 4.47 8.28 -25.00
C ALA A 232 5.33 9.27 -24.19
N TYR A 233 4.96 9.61 -22.94
CA TYR A 233 5.65 10.66 -22.17
C TYR A 233 7.15 10.39 -21.99
N PHE A 234 7.53 9.18 -21.56
CA PHE A 234 8.95 8.84 -21.37
C PHE A 234 9.73 8.80 -22.69
N SER A 235 9.10 8.36 -23.79
CA SER A 235 9.72 8.43 -25.13
C SER A 235 9.92 9.89 -25.55
N TRP A 236 8.94 10.77 -25.32
CA TRP A 236 9.09 12.21 -25.55
C TRP A 236 10.25 12.78 -24.74
N LEU A 237 10.31 12.53 -23.43
CA LEU A 237 11.39 13.02 -22.57
C LEU A 237 12.76 12.54 -23.08
N GLN A 238 12.88 11.27 -23.45
CA GLN A 238 14.15 10.74 -23.96
C GLN A 238 14.54 11.38 -25.29
N GLU A 239 13.66 11.31 -26.29
CA GLU A 239 13.92 11.76 -27.65
C GLU A 239 14.16 13.27 -27.73
N PHE A 240 13.35 14.07 -27.01
CA PHE A 240 13.54 15.51 -26.93
C PHE A 240 14.87 15.86 -26.28
N ASN A 241 15.22 15.23 -25.15
CA ASN A 241 16.48 15.54 -24.46
C ASN A 241 17.71 15.11 -25.26
N GLU A 242 17.65 14.00 -25.99
CA GLU A 242 18.70 13.60 -26.93
C GLU A 242 18.87 14.63 -28.05
N LEU A 243 17.76 15.05 -28.70
CA LEU A 243 17.79 16.09 -29.72
C LEU A 243 18.37 17.40 -29.16
N PHE A 244 17.82 17.88 -28.05
CA PHE A 244 18.15 19.18 -27.48
C PHE A 244 19.61 19.25 -27.00
N PHE A 245 20.16 18.15 -26.50
CA PHE A 245 21.57 18.06 -26.14
C PHE A 245 22.49 18.34 -27.34
N HIS A 246 22.13 17.84 -28.54
CA HIS A 246 22.91 18.04 -29.76
C HIS A 246 22.75 19.42 -30.40
N LEU A 247 21.65 20.12 -30.13
CA LEU A 247 21.40 21.49 -30.64
C LEU A 247 22.29 22.57 -29.99
N GLY A 248 23.02 22.24 -28.92
CA GLY A 248 24.02 23.13 -28.34
C GLY A 248 23.44 24.38 -27.65
N ALA A 249 22.21 24.27 -27.11
CA ALA A 249 21.56 25.34 -26.37
C ALA A 249 22.39 25.79 -25.17
N ASN A 250 22.33 27.09 -24.87
CA ASN A 250 23.10 27.71 -23.78
C ASN A 250 22.34 28.90 -23.16
N ARG A 251 22.81 29.35 -21.99
CA ARG A 251 22.21 30.45 -21.20
C ARG A 251 22.27 31.84 -21.84
N LYS A 252 22.87 32.04 -23.02
CA LYS A 252 22.86 33.35 -23.69
C LYS A 252 21.46 33.76 -24.16
N GLN A 253 20.58 32.78 -24.34
CA GLN A 253 19.20 32.97 -24.75
C GLN A 253 18.27 32.83 -23.55
N SER A 254 17.08 33.45 -23.65
CA SER A 254 16.06 33.35 -22.61
C SER A 254 15.21 32.10 -22.84
N TRP A 255 15.46 31.06 -22.04
CA TRP A 255 14.71 29.80 -22.07
C TRP A 255 13.76 29.70 -20.88
N LYS A 256 12.79 30.60 -20.79
CA LYS A 256 11.94 30.71 -19.60
C LYS A 256 10.98 29.52 -19.48
N ARG A 257 10.27 29.18 -20.55
CA ARG A 257 9.23 28.12 -20.56
C ARG A 257 9.88 26.74 -20.42
N LEU A 258 10.97 26.49 -21.15
CA LEU A 258 11.68 25.21 -21.05
C LEU A 258 12.32 25.03 -19.67
N SER A 259 12.91 26.07 -19.07
CA SER A 259 13.50 25.93 -17.73
C SER A 259 12.45 25.58 -16.67
N GLU A 260 11.23 26.12 -16.79
CA GLU A 260 10.08 25.80 -15.94
C GLU A 260 9.63 24.35 -16.14
N LEU A 261 9.45 23.92 -17.39
CA LEU A 261 9.10 22.54 -17.73
C LEU A 261 10.13 21.52 -17.22
N TYR A 262 11.42 21.84 -17.32
CA TYR A 262 12.47 20.98 -16.78
C TYR A 262 12.39 20.86 -15.26
N GLN A 263 12.14 21.96 -14.55
CA GLN A 263 11.97 21.93 -13.11
C GLN A 263 10.77 21.07 -12.71
N ASP A 264 9.60 21.34 -13.29
CA ASP A 264 8.36 20.65 -12.99
C ASP A 264 8.48 19.16 -13.29
N THR A 265 9.02 18.83 -14.46
CA THR A 265 9.28 17.44 -14.86
C THR A 265 10.24 16.77 -13.89
N TYR A 266 11.36 17.41 -13.54
CA TYR A 266 12.31 16.83 -12.58
C TYR A 266 11.67 16.58 -11.22
N PHE A 267 10.90 17.53 -10.70
CA PHE A 267 10.19 17.40 -9.41
C PHE A 267 9.12 16.30 -9.44
N GLU A 268 8.41 16.15 -10.55
CA GLU A 268 7.47 15.05 -10.77
C GLU A 268 8.19 13.70 -10.72
N LEU A 269 9.33 13.57 -11.40
CA LEU A 269 10.09 12.32 -11.51
C LEU A 269 10.68 11.86 -10.18
N ILE A 270 11.09 12.80 -9.32
CA ILE A 270 11.65 12.49 -7.99
C ILE A 270 10.62 12.59 -6.85
N SER A 271 9.33 12.68 -7.18
CA SER A 271 8.23 12.82 -6.20
C SER A 271 7.93 11.55 -5.39
N GLY A 272 8.59 10.43 -5.72
CA GLY A 272 8.31 9.10 -5.16
C GLY A 272 7.17 8.35 -5.86
N ALA A 273 6.61 8.91 -6.95
CA ALA A 273 5.59 8.26 -7.77
C ALA A 273 6.14 7.21 -8.75
N TYR A 274 7.44 7.30 -9.08
CA TYR A 274 8.13 6.42 -10.04
C TYR A 274 9.18 5.57 -9.32
N LEU A 275 9.51 4.41 -9.90
CA LEU A 275 10.63 3.60 -9.43
C LEU A 275 11.94 4.16 -9.98
N LEU A 276 13.05 3.89 -9.28
CA LEU A 276 14.34 4.44 -9.65
C LEU A 276 14.77 3.94 -11.04
N ARG A 277 14.59 2.65 -11.30
CA ARG A 277 14.89 2.02 -12.60
C ARG A 277 14.14 2.64 -13.79
N ASP A 278 12.97 3.22 -13.52
CA ASP A 278 12.14 3.83 -14.56
C ASP A 278 12.71 5.20 -14.95
N VAL A 279 13.38 5.91 -14.02
CA VAL A 279 13.83 7.31 -14.23
C VAL A 279 15.34 7.47 -14.39
N GLU A 280 16.14 6.57 -13.80
CA GLU A 280 17.60 6.70 -13.69
C GLU A 280 18.31 6.93 -15.02
N ASN A 281 17.81 6.32 -16.10
CA ASN A 281 18.47 6.33 -17.40
C ASN A 281 18.39 7.69 -18.14
N PHE A 282 17.38 8.51 -17.87
CA PHE A 282 17.21 9.79 -18.60
C PHE A 282 17.41 11.03 -17.73
N ILE A 283 17.36 10.91 -16.40
CA ILE A 283 17.65 12.02 -15.48
C ILE A 283 19.00 12.69 -15.78
N PRO A 284 20.11 11.97 -16.06
CA PRO A 284 21.38 12.62 -16.37
C PRO A 284 21.33 13.56 -17.57
N ASN A 285 20.66 13.15 -18.65
CA ASN A 285 20.52 13.98 -19.85
C ASN A 285 19.58 15.16 -19.61
N LEU A 286 18.47 14.92 -18.90
CA LEU A 286 17.52 15.95 -18.48
C LEU A 286 18.21 17.04 -17.65
N LEU A 287 18.97 16.66 -16.61
CA LEU A 287 19.70 17.60 -15.75
C LEU A 287 20.79 18.35 -16.51
N THR A 288 21.51 17.65 -17.40
CA THR A 288 22.54 18.25 -18.25
C THR A 288 21.97 19.32 -19.17
N ASN A 289 20.79 19.09 -19.75
CA ASN A 289 20.11 20.08 -20.57
C ASN A 289 19.55 21.22 -19.74
N TRP A 290 18.89 20.92 -18.61
CA TRP A 290 18.29 21.92 -17.75
C TRP A 290 19.32 22.93 -17.24
N ILE A 291 20.46 22.46 -16.70
CA ILE A 291 21.48 23.37 -16.18
C ILE A 291 22.02 24.29 -17.27
N LYS A 292 22.24 23.78 -18.50
CA LYS A 292 22.78 24.57 -19.64
C LYS A 292 21.87 25.71 -20.08
N ILE A 293 20.56 25.64 -19.81
CA ILE A 293 19.60 26.66 -20.22
C ILE A 293 18.98 27.44 -19.06
N ALA A 294 19.14 26.95 -17.82
CA ALA A 294 18.53 27.53 -16.63
C ALA A 294 18.87 29.02 -16.51
N ASN A 295 17.82 29.85 -16.54
CA ASN A 295 17.94 31.30 -16.35
C ASN A 295 18.16 31.65 -14.86
N HIS A 296 18.22 32.94 -14.53
CA HIS A 296 18.50 33.40 -13.16
C HIS A 296 17.51 32.89 -12.09
N SER A 297 16.28 32.53 -12.48
CA SER A 297 15.23 32.07 -11.56
C SER A 297 15.34 30.58 -11.28
N TYR A 298 15.94 29.83 -12.20
CA TYR A 298 15.98 28.36 -12.17
C TYR A 298 17.39 27.79 -11.93
N VAL A 299 18.44 28.61 -12.11
CA VAL A 299 19.84 28.16 -12.01
C VAL A 299 20.16 27.59 -10.62
N LEU A 300 19.60 28.16 -9.54
CA LEU A 300 19.79 27.62 -8.18
C LEU A 300 19.28 26.16 -8.08
N PHE A 301 18.04 25.93 -8.54
CA PHE A 301 17.41 24.61 -8.51
C PHE A 301 18.13 23.60 -9.42
N ALA A 302 18.47 24.01 -10.63
CA ALA A 302 19.16 23.15 -11.61
C ALA A 302 20.55 22.74 -11.12
N SER A 303 21.33 23.69 -10.57
CA SER A 303 22.64 23.39 -9.99
C SER A 303 22.52 22.47 -8.78
N ALA A 304 21.60 22.75 -7.86
CA ALA A 304 21.37 21.90 -6.69
C ALA A 304 20.92 20.48 -7.08
N ALA A 305 20.09 20.34 -8.12
CA ALA A 305 19.63 19.05 -8.64
C ALA A 305 20.79 18.22 -9.21
N VAL A 306 21.67 18.84 -10.01
CA VAL A 306 22.88 18.20 -10.56
C VAL A 306 23.78 17.69 -9.43
N LEU A 307 24.05 18.52 -8.41
CA LEU A 307 24.91 18.14 -7.29
C LEU A 307 24.28 17.00 -6.46
N ALA A 308 23.00 17.12 -6.11
CA ALA A 308 22.29 16.10 -5.33
C ALA A 308 22.23 14.76 -6.06
N TRP A 309 21.94 14.76 -7.36
CA TRP A 309 21.93 13.55 -8.18
C TRP A 309 23.33 12.93 -8.29
N SER A 310 24.35 13.75 -8.57
CA SER A 310 25.73 13.27 -8.72
C SER A 310 26.31 12.67 -7.44
N GLU A 311 25.97 13.20 -6.27
CA GLU A 311 26.37 12.63 -4.98
C GLU A 311 25.70 11.28 -4.71
N LYS A 312 24.42 11.14 -5.06
CA LYS A 312 23.66 9.90 -4.85
C LYS A 312 24.03 8.82 -5.86
N PHE A 313 24.29 9.21 -7.11
CA PHE A 313 24.62 8.33 -8.24
C PHE A 313 25.94 8.75 -8.89
N PRO A 314 27.09 8.42 -8.27
CA PRO A 314 28.41 8.78 -8.80
C PRO A 314 28.63 8.24 -10.21
N ASN A 315 29.30 9.02 -11.06
CA ASN A 315 29.59 8.71 -12.47
C ASN A 315 28.38 8.68 -13.42
N SER A 316 27.16 9.00 -12.95
CA SER A 316 25.98 9.13 -13.82
C SER A 316 26.00 10.39 -14.70
N LEU A 317 26.70 11.44 -14.24
CA LEU A 317 26.85 12.73 -14.91
C LEU A 317 28.31 12.99 -15.28
N ASN A 318 28.54 13.80 -16.32
CA ASN A 318 29.88 14.24 -16.71
C ASN A 318 30.46 15.22 -15.67
N ASP A 319 31.70 14.99 -15.23
CA ASP A 319 32.44 15.83 -14.30
C ASP A 319 32.44 17.33 -14.66
N GLU A 320 32.44 17.67 -15.95
CA GLU A 320 32.38 19.06 -16.39
C GLU A 320 31.07 19.74 -16.00
N ILE A 321 29.95 19.02 -16.12
CA ILE A 321 28.61 19.51 -15.73
C ILE A 321 28.51 19.66 -14.21
N VAL A 322 29.09 18.72 -13.46
CA VAL A 322 29.12 18.78 -12.00
C VAL A 322 29.92 19.99 -11.52
N ARG A 323 31.11 20.23 -12.09
CA ARG A 323 31.91 21.43 -11.77
C ARG A 323 31.18 22.72 -12.14
N GLU A 324 30.50 22.74 -13.28
CA GLU A 324 29.70 23.89 -13.67
C GLU A 324 28.58 24.17 -12.66
N ALA A 325 27.91 23.14 -12.15
CA ALA A 325 26.92 23.27 -11.09
C ALA A 325 27.50 23.79 -9.77
N GLU A 326 28.68 23.32 -9.37
CA GLU A 326 29.41 23.83 -8.19
C GLU A 326 29.68 25.33 -8.31
N ASP A 327 30.08 25.82 -9.49
CA ASP A 327 30.37 27.24 -9.70
C ASP A 327 29.10 28.10 -9.70
N LEU A 328 28.03 27.62 -10.33
CA LEU A 328 26.79 28.37 -10.52
C LEU A 328 25.95 28.49 -9.26
N ILE A 329 25.91 27.45 -8.42
CA ILE A 329 25.04 27.44 -7.24
C ILE A 329 25.39 28.59 -6.28
N PHE A 330 26.67 28.98 -6.19
CA PHE A 330 27.12 30.10 -5.36
C PHE A 330 26.99 31.47 -6.04
N GLN A 331 26.72 31.52 -7.34
CA GLN A 331 26.48 32.75 -8.11
C GLN A 331 24.98 33.07 -8.25
N ALA A 332 24.12 32.07 -8.03
CA ALA A 332 22.68 32.19 -8.12
C ALA A 332 22.12 33.16 -7.07
N LYS A 333 21.02 33.83 -7.41
CA LYS A 333 20.24 34.58 -6.41
C LYS A 333 19.43 33.59 -5.57
N ASN A 334 19.47 33.77 -4.25
CA ASN A 334 18.66 32.99 -3.32
C ASN A 334 17.26 33.59 -3.17
N GLU A 335 16.40 33.35 -4.16
CA GLU A 335 14.96 33.70 -4.16
C GLU A 335 14.11 32.41 -3.95
N PHE A 336 14.46 31.62 -2.93
CA PHE A 336 13.81 30.34 -2.60
C PHE A 336 13.09 30.44 -1.26
N ASP A 337 11.80 30.07 -1.21
CA ASP A 337 11.03 29.94 0.03
C ASP A 337 11.34 28.60 0.71
N GLY A 338 12.36 28.59 1.56
CA GLY A 338 12.83 27.34 2.14
C GLY A 338 11.83 26.67 3.07
N LEU A 339 10.95 27.43 3.72
CA LEU A 339 9.93 26.86 4.61
C LEU A 339 8.88 26.11 3.81
N GLU A 340 8.34 26.72 2.75
CA GLU A 340 7.30 26.10 1.92
C GLU A 340 7.80 24.80 1.30
N TYR A 341 8.97 24.81 0.65
CA TYR A 341 9.51 23.62 -0.01
C TYR A 341 9.90 22.51 0.97
N SER A 342 10.47 22.86 2.14
CA SER A 342 10.79 21.85 3.16
C SER A 342 9.53 21.19 3.70
N LEU A 343 8.47 21.97 3.94
CA LEU A 343 7.18 21.47 4.38
C LEU A 343 6.49 20.62 3.30
N GLU A 344 6.55 21.04 2.04
CA GLU A 344 5.99 20.29 0.91
C GLU A 344 6.66 18.91 0.77
N LEU A 345 7.99 18.86 0.81
CA LEU A 345 8.76 17.61 0.76
C LEU A 345 8.41 16.69 1.94
N PHE A 346 8.37 17.24 3.15
CA PHE A 346 7.97 16.48 4.32
C PHE A 346 6.56 15.89 4.13
N ASN A 347 5.60 16.71 3.68
CA ASN A 347 4.23 16.29 3.43
C ASN A 347 4.10 15.28 2.28
N SER A 348 4.97 15.32 1.25
CA SER A 348 4.98 14.30 0.21
C SER A 348 5.47 12.95 0.74
N ILE A 349 6.51 12.94 1.59
CA ILE A 349 7.01 11.72 2.25
C ILE A 349 5.93 11.13 3.15
N VAL A 350 5.26 11.98 3.93
CA VAL A 350 4.14 11.60 4.79
C VAL A 350 3.00 10.96 3.99
N ARG A 351 2.53 11.61 2.91
CA ARG A 351 1.45 11.08 2.06
C ARG A 351 1.84 9.73 1.44
N TRP A 352 3.09 9.61 1.03
CA TRP A 352 3.63 8.33 0.55
C TRP A 352 3.62 7.26 1.64
N ALA A 353 4.14 7.54 2.84
CA ALA A 353 4.19 6.60 3.95
C ALA A 353 2.80 6.10 4.38
N GLU A 354 1.80 6.99 4.40
CA GLU A 354 0.40 6.65 4.67
C GLU A 354 -0.18 5.72 3.59
N SER A 355 0.13 5.97 2.31
CA SER A 355 -0.32 5.11 1.20
C SER A 355 0.23 3.67 1.30
N GLN A 356 1.41 3.52 1.93
CA GLN A 356 2.07 2.23 2.18
C GLN A 356 1.69 1.58 3.52
N LYS A 357 0.83 2.22 4.34
CA LYS A 357 0.45 1.76 5.70
C LYS A 357 1.65 1.50 6.64
N ALA A 358 2.78 2.19 6.43
CA ALA A 358 4.02 1.93 7.16
C ALA A 358 4.07 2.68 8.50
N ASP A 359 3.92 4.01 8.47
CA ASP A 359 3.99 4.88 9.66
C ASP A 359 3.23 6.20 9.36
N ARG A 360 2.52 6.74 10.35
CA ARG A 360 1.84 8.05 10.23
C ARG A 360 2.77 9.21 10.57
N GLY A 361 3.92 8.95 11.19
CA GLY A 361 4.97 9.91 11.51
C GLY A 361 4.52 10.98 12.50
N TYR A 362 3.71 10.63 13.51
CA TYR A 362 3.11 11.63 14.42
C TYR A 362 4.15 12.51 15.10
N ARG A 363 5.22 11.90 15.65
CA ARG A 363 6.35 12.64 16.23
C ARG A 363 7.02 13.59 15.25
N TYR A 364 7.32 13.14 14.03
CA TYR A 364 7.95 14.00 13.02
C TYR A 364 7.04 15.12 12.55
N ARG A 365 5.72 14.89 12.42
CA ARG A 365 4.75 15.96 12.13
C ARG A 365 4.73 17.00 13.22
N TRP A 366 4.74 16.57 14.48
CA TRP A 366 4.80 17.47 15.62
C TRP A 366 6.09 18.30 15.59
N LEU A 367 7.25 17.68 15.33
CA LEU A 367 8.53 18.38 15.17
C LEU A 367 8.47 19.44 14.06
N MET A 368 7.87 19.11 12.90
CA MET A 368 7.69 20.08 11.81
C MET A 368 6.77 21.23 12.20
N GLN A 369 5.65 20.94 12.86
CA GLN A 369 4.72 21.97 13.34
C GLN A 369 5.39 22.93 14.32
N GLU A 370 6.22 22.41 15.22
CA GLU A 370 7.01 23.24 16.12
C GLU A 370 8.01 24.12 15.35
N LEU A 371 8.74 23.58 14.39
CA LEU A 371 9.72 24.37 13.63
C LEU A 371 9.08 25.44 12.73
N MET A 372 7.84 25.27 12.31
CA MET A 372 7.08 26.31 11.59
C MET A 372 6.79 27.55 12.44
N ASP A 373 6.86 27.45 13.78
CA ASP A 373 6.74 28.60 14.66
C ASP A 373 8.09 29.34 14.79
N LEU A 374 8.14 30.50 14.12
CA LEU A 374 9.26 31.44 14.14
C LEU A 374 9.26 32.38 15.36
N GLN A 375 8.17 32.43 16.13
CA GLN A 375 8.03 33.38 17.24
C GLN A 375 8.53 32.82 18.57
N THR A 376 8.46 31.50 18.74
CA THR A 376 8.90 30.83 19.97
C THR A 376 10.38 30.47 19.91
N TYR A 377 11.11 30.90 20.93
CA TYR A 377 12.53 30.58 21.14
C TYR A 377 12.67 29.37 22.07
N ARG A 378 13.28 28.30 21.57
CA ARG A 378 13.32 26.98 22.21
C ARG A 378 14.65 26.77 22.93
N VAL A 379 14.59 26.49 24.23
CA VAL A 379 15.79 26.30 25.07
C VAL A 379 15.92 24.84 25.47
N PHE A 380 17.00 24.19 25.04
CA PHE A 380 17.35 22.83 25.44
C PHE A 380 18.02 22.83 26.81
N VAL A 381 17.32 22.33 27.83
CA VAL A 381 17.83 22.33 29.21
C VAL A 381 18.56 21.01 29.47
N ALA A 382 19.88 21.06 29.53
CA ALA A 382 20.77 19.91 29.68
C ALA A 382 21.64 20.02 30.95
N GLY A 383 22.22 18.91 31.40
CA GLY A 383 23.10 18.88 32.59
C GLY A 383 23.16 17.50 33.25
N ALA A 384 24.12 17.28 34.16
CA ALA A 384 24.25 16.02 34.86
C ALA A 384 23.03 15.73 35.79
N SER A 385 22.83 14.47 36.18
CA SER A 385 21.78 14.17 37.17
C SER A 385 22.18 14.71 38.54
N GLY A 386 21.26 15.39 39.22
CA GLY A 386 21.52 15.96 40.55
C GLY A 386 21.90 17.45 40.54
N ASN A 387 22.23 18.04 39.38
CA ASN A 387 22.52 19.48 39.23
C ASN A 387 21.29 20.40 39.44
N GLY A 388 20.12 19.83 39.73
CA GLY A 388 18.90 20.58 40.05
C GLY A 388 18.11 21.10 38.84
N LYS A 389 18.24 20.48 37.65
CA LYS A 389 17.44 20.85 36.45
C LYS A 389 15.93 20.90 36.71
N SER A 390 15.36 19.81 37.24
CA SER A 390 13.92 19.74 37.51
C SER A 390 13.47 20.78 38.53
N ALA A 391 14.30 21.07 39.54
CA ALA A 391 14.04 22.13 40.52
C ALA A 391 14.08 23.52 39.88
N PHE A 392 15.00 23.76 38.95
CA PHE A 392 15.07 24.99 38.17
C PHE A 392 13.82 25.18 37.31
N VAL A 393 13.43 24.15 36.54
CA VAL A 393 12.22 24.19 35.69
C VAL A 393 10.97 24.46 36.54
N ASN A 394 10.76 23.73 37.63
CA ASN A 394 9.64 23.96 38.55
C ASN A 394 9.65 25.38 39.17
N SER A 395 10.84 25.89 39.52
CA SER A 395 11.00 27.24 40.05
C SER A 395 10.58 28.29 39.02
N LEU A 396 10.96 28.08 37.76
CA LEU A 396 10.62 28.95 36.64
C LEU A 396 9.12 28.94 36.33
N LEU A 397 8.50 27.76 36.26
CA LEU A 397 7.08 27.59 35.98
C LEU A 397 6.19 28.05 37.14
N GLY A 398 6.74 28.13 38.36
CA GLY A 398 6.01 28.48 39.56
C GLY A 398 5.29 27.30 40.23
N GLU A 399 5.23 26.15 39.56
CA GLU A 399 4.53 24.93 39.97
C GLU A 399 5.50 23.76 40.20
N ASN A 400 5.12 22.80 41.06
CA ASN A 400 5.93 21.62 41.34
C ASN A 400 5.51 20.44 40.43
N ILE A 401 5.87 20.53 39.16
CA ILE A 401 5.46 19.57 38.11
C ILE A 401 6.42 18.38 38.07
N LEU A 402 7.72 18.63 37.99
CA LEU A 402 8.74 17.58 37.91
C LEU A 402 9.12 17.10 39.31
N THR A 403 8.42 16.09 39.83
CA THR A 403 8.60 15.62 41.23
C THR A 403 9.62 14.49 41.39
N ALA A 404 9.98 13.83 40.29
CA ALA A 404 10.93 12.73 40.23
C ALA A 404 11.98 12.96 39.12
N PRO A 405 13.13 12.25 39.14
CA PRO A 405 14.07 12.29 38.03
C PRO A 405 13.40 11.88 36.72
N THR A 406 13.50 12.73 35.70
CA THR A 406 12.82 12.54 34.41
C THR A 406 13.46 11.43 33.58
N SER A 407 12.62 10.64 32.89
CA SER A 407 13.01 9.54 31.99
C SER A 407 12.86 9.87 30.50
N SER A 408 12.11 10.92 30.17
CA SER A 408 11.70 11.30 28.81
C SER A 408 11.94 12.78 28.55
N ILE A 409 11.92 13.19 27.27
CA ILE A 409 11.97 14.60 26.88
C ILE A 409 10.62 15.25 27.15
N ILE A 410 10.64 16.42 27.77
CA ILE A 410 9.42 17.17 28.12
C ILE A 410 9.53 18.58 27.53
N VAL A 411 8.52 18.99 26.78
CA VAL A 411 8.45 20.29 26.15
C VAL A 411 7.41 21.14 26.86
N PHE A 412 7.87 22.10 27.66
CA PHE A 412 7.04 23.05 28.37
C PHE A 412 6.79 24.29 27.51
N ARG A 413 5.53 24.66 27.34
CA ARG A 413 5.14 25.87 26.60
C ARG A 413 4.05 26.67 27.32
N GLY A 414 4.03 27.97 27.07
CA GLY A 414 3.02 28.87 27.61
C GLY A 414 1.68 28.75 26.86
N GLY A 415 0.65 28.19 27.50
CA GLY A 415 -0.71 28.06 26.97
C GLY A 415 -1.77 28.76 27.83
N GLU A 416 -3.00 28.88 27.33
CA GLU A 416 -4.13 29.47 28.08
C GLU A 416 -4.69 28.52 29.14
N GLU A 417 -4.67 27.22 28.85
CA GLU A 417 -5.11 26.14 29.73
C GLU A 417 -4.01 25.08 29.87
N THR A 418 -4.11 24.27 30.93
CA THR A 418 -3.20 23.16 31.14
C THR A 418 -3.60 21.97 30.27
N GLU A 419 -2.74 21.60 29.33
CA GLU A 419 -2.90 20.43 28.48
C GLU A 419 -1.62 19.59 28.46
N ILE A 420 -1.76 18.27 28.56
CA ILE A 420 -0.63 17.34 28.54
C ILE A 420 -0.86 16.33 27.44
N ARG A 421 0.13 16.17 26.55
CA ARG A 421 0.08 15.21 25.45
C ARG A 421 1.35 14.38 25.39
N LYS A 422 1.20 13.10 25.12
CA LYS A 422 2.30 12.20 24.75
C LYS A 422 2.28 12.03 23.24
N VAL A 423 3.41 12.33 22.61
CA VAL A 423 3.61 12.20 21.16
C VAL A 423 4.66 11.11 20.92
N SER A 424 4.25 9.97 20.37
CA SER A 424 5.15 8.91 19.92
C SER A 424 5.16 8.83 18.38
N ASP A 425 5.91 7.87 17.82
CA ASP A 425 5.87 7.62 16.39
C ASP A 425 4.48 7.11 15.94
N ASP A 426 3.87 6.24 16.77
CA ASP A 426 2.63 5.52 16.45
C ASP A 426 1.35 6.26 16.84
N GLU A 427 1.40 7.14 17.84
CA GLU A 427 0.19 7.74 18.43
C GLU A 427 0.41 9.11 19.09
N LEU A 428 -0.68 9.86 19.20
CA LEU A 428 -0.78 11.09 19.98
C LEU A 428 -1.93 10.91 20.98
N ILE A 429 -1.61 10.95 22.28
CA ILE A 429 -2.56 10.72 23.37
C ILE A 429 -2.55 11.91 24.32
N THR A 430 -3.73 12.35 24.74
CA THR A 430 -3.88 13.31 25.86
C THR A 430 -3.78 12.56 27.18
N LEU A 431 -2.98 13.07 28.10
CA LEU A 431 -2.77 12.49 29.42
C LEU A 431 -3.35 13.40 30.50
N ASN A 432 -3.76 12.80 31.62
CA ASN A 432 -3.95 13.54 32.86
C ASN A 432 -2.61 13.67 33.61
N PHE A 433 -2.59 14.50 34.66
CA PHE A 433 -1.36 14.76 35.42
C PHE A 433 -0.77 13.51 36.09
N HIS A 434 -1.60 12.58 36.56
CA HIS A 434 -1.12 11.34 37.20
C HIS A 434 -0.44 10.42 36.18
N GLU A 435 -1.09 10.18 35.04
CA GLU A 435 -0.52 9.40 33.92
C GLU A 435 0.79 10.02 33.42
N PHE A 436 0.85 11.35 33.35
CA PHE A 436 2.08 12.07 33.05
C PHE A 436 3.19 11.79 34.06
N GLN A 437 2.92 11.90 35.38
CA GLN A 437 3.91 11.60 36.42
C GLN A 437 4.44 10.17 36.29
N GLU A 438 3.56 9.19 36.09
CA GLU A 438 3.97 7.79 35.89
C GLU A 438 4.85 7.62 34.64
N ALA A 439 4.49 8.29 33.55
CA ALA A 439 5.22 8.20 32.29
C ALA A 439 6.64 8.79 32.40
N ILE A 440 6.81 9.91 33.12
CA ILE A 440 8.11 10.60 33.25
C ILE A 440 8.99 10.09 34.40
N ASP A 441 8.44 9.32 35.36
CA ASP A 441 9.22 8.84 36.50
C ASP A 441 10.20 7.74 36.08
N ARG A 442 11.50 8.07 36.14
CA ARG A 442 12.60 7.15 35.85
C ARG A 442 12.67 5.91 36.75
N ARG A 443 12.05 5.96 37.93
CA ARG A 443 11.98 4.79 38.84
C ARG A 443 11.05 3.71 38.29
N LEU A 444 10.01 4.12 37.57
CA LEU A 444 9.03 3.24 36.95
C LEU A 444 9.47 2.88 35.52
N ASN A 445 9.97 3.84 34.76
CA ASN A 445 10.40 3.67 33.38
C ASN A 445 11.93 3.75 33.25
N LYS A 446 12.57 2.58 33.17
CA LYS A 446 14.04 2.47 33.13
C LYS A 446 14.64 2.77 31.75
N GLN A 447 13.88 2.56 30.69
CA GLN A 447 14.26 2.89 29.31
C GLN A 447 13.80 4.31 28.98
N MET A 448 14.62 5.03 28.21
CA MET A 448 14.19 6.29 27.61
C MET A 448 13.21 5.93 26.50
N ASN A 449 12.03 6.53 26.53
CA ASN A 449 11.06 6.37 25.45
C ASN A 449 11.37 7.43 24.39
N SER A 450 11.31 7.05 23.11
CA SER A 450 11.37 7.98 21.97
C SER A 450 10.14 8.90 21.87
N SER A 451 9.27 8.94 22.90
CA SER A 451 8.10 9.81 22.95
C SER A 451 8.42 11.15 23.59
N ILE A 452 7.80 12.20 23.06
CA ILE A 452 7.85 13.56 23.60
C ILE A 452 6.65 13.76 24.52
N MET A 453 6.88 14.36 25.68
CA MET A 453 5.81 14.84 26.55
C MET A 453 5.61 16.34 26.35
N GLU A 454 4.55 16.73 25.68
CA GLU A 454 4.15 18.13 25.54
C GLU A 454 3.35 18.55 26.77
N PHE A 455 3.79 19.61 27.45
CA PHE A 455 3.13 20.16 28.64
C PHE A 455 2.87 21.65 28.42
N SER A 456 1.63 21.97 28.04
CA SER A 456 1.14 23.33 27.87
C SER A 456 0.52 23.81 29.18
N LEU A 457 0.91 25.00 29.66
CA LEU A 457 0.36 25.56 30.90
C LEU A 457 0.39 27.10 30.95
N PRO A 458 -0.44 27.74 31.79
CA PRO A 458 -0.41 29.18 32.04
C PRO A 458 0.86 29.62 32.81
N ALA A 459 1.97 29.76 32.10
CA ALA A 459 3.26 30.20 32.65
C ALA A 459 3.65 31.59 32.10
N PRO A 460 3.48 32.68 32.88
CA PRO A 460 3.77 34.04 32.42
C PRO A 460 5.18 34.22 31.87
N ILE A 461 6.19 33.62 32.52
CA ILE A 461 7.58 33.72 32.07
C ILE A 461 7.84 33.09 30.70
N LEU A 462 7.09 32.04 30.34
CA LEU A 462 7.17 31.42 29.02
C LEU A 462 6.45 32.29 27.97
N GLN A 463 5.27 32.80 28.30
CA GLN A 463 4.46 33.61 27.39
C GLN A 463 5.10 34.98 27.11
N GLU A 464 5.50 35.71 28.16
CA GLU A 464 6.06 37.07 28.05
C GLU A 464 7.38 37.11 27.29
N ASN A 465 8.18 36.03 27.38
CA ASN A 465 9.47 35.93 26.70
C ASN A 465 9.40 35.06 25.43
N ARG A 466 8.22 34.54 25.06
CA ARG A 466 7.99 33.61 23.94
C ARG A 466 8.94 32.42 23.95
N LEU A 467 8.99 31.70 25.07
CA LEU A 467 9.89 30.59 25.31
C LEU A 467 9.14 29.26 25.33
N ALA A 468 9.81 28.22 24.83
CA ALA A 468 9.52 26.84 25.18
C ALA A 468 10.78 26.20 25.76
N LEU A 469 10.62 25.43 26.84
CA LEU A 469 11.72 24.70 27.47
C LEU A 469 11.65 23.24 27.06
N ILE A 470 12.77 22.69 26.61
CA ILE A 470 12.92 21.27 26.34
C ILE A 470 13.73 20.70 27.52
N ASP A 471 13.02 20.20 28.53
CA ASP A 471 13.65 19.51 29.67
C ASP A 471 14.15 18.14 29.24
N THR A 472 15.40 17.85 29.57
CA THR A 472 16.04 16.58 29.24
C THR A 472 16.33 15.75 30.47
N PRO A 473 16.21 14.41 30.38
CA PRO A 473 16.61 13.50 31.45
C PRO A 473 18.03 13.77 31.94
N GLY A 474 18.25 13.67 33.25
CA GLY A 474 19.61 13.78 33.80
C GLY A 474 20.54 12.68 33.28
N PHE A 475 21.70 13.12 32.79
CA PHE A 475 22.72 12.23 32.25
C PHE A 475 23.76 11.90 33.32
N ASN A 476 23.99 10.60 33.55
CA ASN A 476 25.14 10.09 34.31
C ASN A 476 26.09 9.28 33.42
N HIS A 477 25.62 8.90 32.23
CA HIS A 477 26.32 8.08 31.26
C HIS A 477 26.03 8.64 29.87
N ARG A 478 27.03 8.56 28.98
CA ARG A 478 27.02 9.14 27.64
C ARG A 478 25.87 8.62 26.75
N SER A 479 25.55 7.32 26.81
CA SER A 479 24.57 6.70 25.90
C SER A 479 23.16 7.30 25.93
N ARG A 480 22.68 7.77 27.09
CA ARG A 480 21.34 8.40 27.19
C ARG A 480 21.33 9.83 26.70
N LEU A 481 22.47 10.51 26.79
CA LEU A 481 22.63 11.84 26.21
C LEU A 481 22.61 11.73 24.68
N GLU A 482 23.32 10.76 24.12
CA GLU A 482 23.37 10.51 22.68
C GLU A 482 21.96 10.39 22.10
N GLU A 483 21.10 9.55 22.71
CA GLU A 483 19.70 9.40 22.27
C GLU A 483 18.88 10.71 22.36
N ALA A 484 19.06 11.51 23.41
CA ALA A 484 18.37 12.81 23.56
C ALA A 484 18.86 13.84 22.53
N VAL A 485 20.18 13.88 22.31
CA VAL A 485 20.85 14.83 21.42
C VAL A 485 20.53 14.52 19.97
N GLU A 486 20.70 13.26 19.55
CA GLU A 486 20.46 12.82 18.17
C GLU A 486 19.02 13.08 17.74
N ASN A 487 18.04 12.85 18.62
CA ASN A 487 16.63 12.94 18.28
C ASN A 487 16.02 14.33 18.45
N TYR A 488 16.59 15.21 19.28
CA TYR A 488 15.88 16.44 19.70
C TYR A 488 16.72 17.71 19.77
N LEU A 489 18.05 17.63 19.72
CA LEU A 489 18.90 18.82 19.86
C LEU A 489 18.56 19.90 18.81
N HIS A 490 18.30 19.47 17.57
CA HIS A 490 17.98 20.38 16.46
C HIS A 490 16.61 21.06 16.59
N LEU A 491 15.78 20.70 17.57
CA LEU A 491 14.55 21.46 17.87
C LEU A 491 14.87 22.79 18.59
N ALA A 492 16.03 22.88 19.24
CA ALA A 492 16.39 23.99 20.10
C ALA A 492 17.10 25.14 19.36
N ASP A 493 16.96 26.34 19.90
CA ASP A 493 17.62 27.57 19.45
C ASP A 493 18.82 27.93 20.30
N SER A 494 18.90 27.38 21.51
CA SER A 494 20.11 27.36 22.34
C SER A 494 20.07 26.21 23.35
N VAL A 495 21.24 25.88 23.89
CA VAL A 495 21.38 24.99 25.04
C VAL A 495 21.56 25.83 26.30
N LEU A 496 20.79 25.52 27.34
CA LEU A 496 21.04 25.97 28.70
C LEU A 496 21.57 24.79 29.52
N PHE A 497 22.87 24.79 29.78
CA PHE A 497 23.55 23.75 30.53
C PHE A 497 23.58 24.10 32.03
N VAL A 498 22.94 23.25 32.85
CA VAL A 498 22.80 23.45 34.29
C VAL A 498 23.96 22.77 35.04
N LEU A 499 24.75 23.59 35.72
CA LEU A 499 25.90 23.23 36.55
C LEU A 499 25.53 23.27 38.03
N ASP A 500 26.21 22.43 38.83
CA ASP A 500 26.16 22.47 40.29
C ASP A 500 27.22 23.44 40.83
N VAL A 501 26.86 24.35 41.75
CA VAL A 501 27.83 25.29 42.35
C VAL A 501 28.94 24.60 43.14
N ASN A 502 28.70 23.39 43.67
CA ASN A 502 29.68 22.69 44.51
C ASN A 502 30.85 22.12 43.71
N ASP A 503 30.61 21.77 42.44
CA ASP A 503 31.63 21.24 41.53
C ASP A 503 31.27 21.60 40.07
N PRO A 504 31.35 22.88 39.70
CA PRO A 504 30.87 23.33 38.40
C PRO A 504 31.86 22.96 37.30
N PHE A 505 31.32 22.58 36.14
CA PHE A 505 32.05 22.43 34.88
C PHE A 505 33.09 21.29 34.92
N THR A 506 32.69 20.13 35.42
CA THR A 506 33.52 18.92 35.54
C THR A 506 34.03 18.41 34.18
N GLU A 507 35.02 17.52 34.18
CA GLU A 507 35.54 16.90 32.94
C GLU A 507 34.45 16.16 32.16
N ASN A 508 33.59 15.41 32.85
CA ASN A 508 32.46 14.71 32.23
C ASN A 508 31.46 15.68 31.58
N GLU A 509 31.18 16.83 32.22
CA GLU A 509 30.33 17.87 31.62
C GLU A 509 30.99 18.50 30.38
N GLN A 510 32.31 18.69 30.39
CA GLN A 510 33.05 19.17 29.23
C GLN A 510 32.96 18.19 28.05
N GLU A 511 33.12 16.89 28.28
CA GLU A 511 32.97 15.86 27.23
C GLU A 511 31.57 15.88 26.61
N ILE A 512 30.54 15.95 27.45
CA ILE A 512 29.13 16.08 27.03
C ILE A 512 28.91 17.30 26.13
N LEU A 513 29.45 18.44 26.55
CA LEU A 513 29.34 19.70 25.81
C LEU A 513 30.11 19.67 24.48
N MET A 514 31.24 18.96 24.42
CA MET A 514 31.96 18.75 23.16
C MET A 514 31.17 17.89 22.19
N TYR A 515 30.49 16.85 22.68
CA TYR A 515 29.60 16.04 21.85
C TYR A 515 28.39 16.85 21.32
N ILE A 516 27.73 17.64 22.18
CA ILE A 516 26.65 18.56 21.74
C ILE A 516 27.15 19.50 20.63
N ARG A 517 28.36 20.04 20.77
CA ARG A 517 28.98 20.93 19.78
C ARG A 517 29.36 20.21 18.49
N GLU A 518 29.73 18.93 18.56
CA GLU A 518 29.98 18.10 17.37
C GLU A 518 28.69 17.89 16.58
N CYS A 519 27.57 17.60 17.26
CA CYS A 519 26.26 17.42 16.63
C CYS A 519 25.66 18.72 16.10
N ALA A 520 25.81 19.84 16.81
CA ALA A 520 25.27 21.14 16.41
C ALA A 520 26.31 22.28 16.59
N PRO A 521 27.24 22.45 15.64
CA PRO A 521 28.36 23.40 15.77
C PRO A 521 27.97 24.87 15.91
N HIS A 522 26.81 25.25 15.37
CA HIS A 522 26.31 26.61 15.36
C HIS A 522 25.32 26.91 16.48
N LEU A 523 24.92 25.90 17.26
CA LEU A 523 23.95 26.06 18.34
C LEU A 523 24.58 26.79 19.54
N PRO A 524 24.07 27.96 19.95
CA PRO A 524 24.59 28.69 21.10
C PRO A 524 24.44 27.89 22.39
N VAL A 525 25.49 27.90 23.23
CA VAL A 525 25.49 27.24 24.54
C VAL A 525 25.64 28.28 25.64
N HIS A 526 24.77 28.21 26.64
CA HIS A 526 24.71 29.10 27.80
C HIS A 526 24.62 28.27 29.08
N PHE A 527 24.94 28.87 30.22
CA PHE A 527 25.15 28.14 31.47
C PHE A 527 24.36 28.73 32.62
N LEU A 528 23.83 27.84 33.45
CA LEU A 528 23.17 28.16 34.72
C LEU A 528 23.95 27.49 35.85
N VAL A 529 24.53 28.26 36.76
CA VAL A 529 25.15 27.73 37.99
C VAL A 529 24.08 27.71 39.07
N ASN A 530 23.55 26.51 39.37
CA ASN A 530 22.42 26.31 40.27
C ASN A 530 22.88 25.99 41.70
N LYS A 531 21.94 25.94 42.65
CA LYS A 531 22.16 25.68 44.09
C LYS A 531 22.99 26.75 44.81
N MET A 532 22.95 27.99 44.33
CA MET A 532 23.68 29.11 44.97
C MET A 532 23.27 29.34 46.44
N ASP A 533 22.12 28.81 46.89
CA ASP A 533 21.69 28.80 48.28
C ASP A 533 22.51 27.89 49.21
N GLU A 534 23.32 26.97 48.66
CA GLU A 534 24.20 26.09 49.44
C GLU A 534 25.51 26.78 49.86
N ILE A 535 25.88 27.89 49.20
CA ILE A 535 27.04 28.70 49.54
C ILE A 535 26.62 29.87 50.43
N TYR A 536 27.01 29.84 51.71
CA TYR A 536 26.60 30.85 52.70
C TYR A 536 27.38 32.17 52.60
N ASP A 537 28.60 32.15 52.07
CA ASP A 537 29.44 33.35 51.91
C ASP A 537 29.27 33.95 50.50
N GLU A 538 28.74 35.17 50.42
CA GLU A 538 28.55 35.90 49.16
C GLU A 538 29.87 36.15 48.41
N HIS A 539 31.00 36.31 49.12
CA HIS A 539 32.31 36.48 48.49
C HIS A 539 32.83 35.18 47.87
N GLU A 540 32.62 34.05 48.54
CA GLU A 540 32.95 32.72 48.02
C GLU A 540 32.08 32.39 46.80
N ALA A 541 30.78 32.64 46.89
CA ALA A 541 29.83 32.44 45.80
C ALA A 541 30.21 33.27 44.56
N ALA A 542 30.61 34.53 44.73
CA ALA A 542 31.08 35.37 43.64
C ALA A 542 32.40 34.88 43.02
N ALA A 543 33.33 34.37 43.84
CA ALA A 543 34.60 33.83 43.36
C ALA A 543 34.40 32.56 42.52
N ILE A 544 33.58 31.61 43.00
CA ILE A 544 33.24 30.37 42.27
C ILE A 544 32.59 30.71 40.93
N LEU A 545 31.66 31.67 40.90
CA LEU A 545 30.98 32.07 39.67
C LEU A 545 31.95 32.68 38.65
N GLU A 546 32.89 33.54 39.07
CA GLU A 546 33.85 34.18 38.18
C GLU A 546 34.89 33.17 37.65
N GLU A 547 35.33 32.24 38.49
CA GLU A 547 36.18 31.12 38.08
C GLU A 547 35.46 30.23 37.05
N THR A 548 34.22 29.84 37.34
CA THR A 548 33.39 29.03 36.44
C THR A 548 33.20 29.75 35.11
N ARG A 549 32.88 31.04 35.14
CA ARG A 549 32.75 31.89 33.95
C ARG A 549 34.02 31.89 33.11
N SER A 550 35.18 32.08 33.74
CA SER A 550 36.48 32.06 33.07
C SER A 550 36.76 30.72 32.40
N ARG A 551 36.47 29.60 33.09
CA ARG A 551 36.65 28.24 32.57
C ARG A 551 35.71 27.94 31.39
N VAL A 552 34.44 28.31 31.51
CA VAL A 552 33.45 28.15 30.45
C VAL A 552 33.81 28.97 29.21
N GLN A 553 34.20 30.24 29.39
CA GLN A 553 34.53 31.15 28.28
C GLN A 553 35.76 30.70 27.48
N ALA A 554 36.67 29.93 28.09
CA ALA A 554 37.80 29.33 27.36
C ALA A 554 37.33 28.36 26.26
N TYR A 555 36.20 27.68 26.44
CA TYR A 555 35.64 26.75 25.46
C TYR A 555 34.48 27.36 24.65
N PHE A 556 33.69 28.23 25.29
CA PHE A 556 32.50 28.88 24.75
C PHE A 556 32.59 30.42 24.94
N PRO A 557 33.32 31.14 24.07
CA PRO A 557 33.61 32.56 24.27
C PRO A 557 32.39 33.46 24.38
N ASN A 558 31.29 33.10 23.71
CA ASN A 558 30.04 33.87 23.69
C ASN A 558 29.02 33.37 24.73
N ALA A 559 29.40 32.40 25.58
CA ALA A 559 28.50 31.85 26.57
C ALA A 559 28.17 32.86 27.68
N LYS A 560 26.89 32.93 28.01
CA LYS A 560 26.41 33.67 29.18
C LYS A 560 26.28 32.70 30.35
N VAL A 561 26.64 33.17 31.54
CA VAL A 561 26.62 32.39 32.78
C VAL A 561 25.76 33.13 33.81
N LEU A 562 24.69 32.49 34.27
CA LEU A 562 23.78 33.02 35.28
C LEU A 562 23.90 32.20 36.58
N ALA A 563 24.04 32.88 37.71
CA ALA A 563 23.92 32.29 39.02
C ALA A 563 22.44 32.17 39.43
N TYR A 564 22.04 31.03 39.96
CA TYR A 564 20.63 30.75 40.28
C TYR A 564 20.48 29.88 41.53
N SER A 565 19.38 30.10 42.23
CA SER A 565 18.93 29.23 43.32
C SER A 565 17.47 28.91 43.10
N SER A 566 17.16 27.62 43.01
CA SER A 566 15.80 27.15 42.74
C SER A 566 14.85 27.41 43.92
N TYR A 567 15.39 27.63 45.13
CA TYR A 567 14.64 27.81 46.38
C TYR A 567 14.47 29.30 46.79
N LEU A 568 15.28 30.21 46.26
CA LEU A 568 15.26 31.64 46.59
C LEU A 568 14.48 32.48 45.56
N ARG A 569 13.15 32.57 45.69
CA ARG A 569 12.28 33.37 44.79
C ARG A 569 12.29 34.88 45.10
N SER A 570 13.46 35.53 45.01
CA SER A 570 13.55 36.98 45.19
C SER A 570 13.12 37.74 43.93
N ARG A 571 12.55 38.95 44.08
CA ARG A 571 12.23 39.82 42.93
C ARG A 571 13.46 40.14 42.06
N LYS A 572 14.64 40.23 42.69
CA LYS A 572 15.91 40.47 42.00
C LYS A 572 16.25 39.30 41.07
N GLN A 573 16.20 38.07 41.57
CA GLN A 573 16.47 36.87 40.76
C GLN A 573 15.44 36.68 39.64
N GLN A 574 14.15 36.97 39.90
CA GLN A 574 13.11 36.97 38.86
C GLN A 574 13.43 37.98 37.76
N HIS A 575 13.89 39.18 38.11
CA HIS A 575 14.28 40.16 37.10
C HIS A 575 15.50 39.67 36.28
N GLU A 576 16.53 39.14 36.94
CA GLU A 576 17.76 38.63 36.31
C GLU A 576 17.49 37.47 35.35
N ILE A 577 16.61 36.52 35.68
CA ILE A 577 16.28 35.40 34.78
C ILE A 577 15.49 35.86 33.54
N HIS A 578 14.59 36.85 33.69
CA HIS A 578 13.89 37.45 32.55
C HIS A 578 14.87 38.19 31.62
N GLU A 579 15.80 38.98 32.19
CA GLU A 579 16.85 39.64 31.39
C GLU A 579 17.76 38.63 30.71
N PHE A 580 18.13 37.56 31.41
CA PHE A 580 18.94 36.48 30.86
C PHE A 580 18.30 35.89 29.60
N PHE A 581 17.06 35.41 29.68
CA PHE A 581 16.36 34.83 28.53
C PHE A 581 16.13 35.81 27.39
N ARG A 582 15.75 37.06 27.68
CA ARG A 582 15.64 38.10 26.64
C ARG A 582 16.97 38.33 25.94
N SER A 583 18.07 38.23 26.67
CA SER A 583 19.41 38.37 26.11
C SER A 583 19.84 37.15 25.29
N LEU A 584 19.27 35.97 25.50
CA LEU A 584 19.55 34.77 24.70
C LEU A 584 18.82 34.81 23.35
N ASN A 585 17.61 35.39 23.33
CA ASN A 585 16.77 35.45 22.16
C ASN A 585 17.35 36.43 21.11
N HIS A 586 18.17 35.91 20.22
CA HIS A 586 18.77 36.66 19.11
C HIS A 586 17.87 36.75 17.86
N GLY A 587 16.62 36.30 17.97
CA GLY A 587 15.71 36.14 16.85
C GLY A 587 15.97 34.83 16.11
N VAL A 588 14.93 34.03 15.95
CA VAL A 588 14.97 32.82 15.14
C VAL A 588 14.92 33.24 13.67
N THR A 589 15.88 32.79 12.87
CA THR A 589 15.88 33.06 11.42
C THR A 589 15.15 31.96 10.68
N GLU A 590 14.56 32.33 9.54
CA GLU A 590 13.93 31.37 8.64
C GLU A 590 14.93 30.30 8.17
N ALA A 591 16.14 30.72 7.79
CA ALA A 591 17.19 29.82 7.32
C ALA A 591 17.58 28.75 8.34
N ASP A 592 17.68 29.10 9.63
CA ASP A 592 17.95 28.16 10.71
C ASP A 592 16.81 27.14 10.88
N ARG A 593 15.55 27.57 10.75
CA ARG A 593 14.39 26.66 10.78
C ARG A 593 14.37 25.71 9.60
N VAL A 594 14.65 26.20 8.40
CA VAL A 594 14.73 25.37 7.18
C VAL A 594 15.81 24.29 7.36
N GLU A 595 17.01 24.64 7.83
CA GLU A 595 18.07 23.66 8.09
C GLU A 595 17.61 22.56 9.06
N LYS A 596 16.99 22.94 10.18
CA LYS A 596 16.44 22.02 11.18
C LYS A 596 15.33 21.13 10.60
N MET A 597 14.46 21.67 9.75
CA MET A 597 13.40 20.91 9.07
C MET A 597 13.99 19.86 8.11
N LEU A 598 15.04 20.21 7.36
CA LEU A 598 15.71 19.25 6.47
C LEU A 598 16.38 18.13 7.29
N ILE A 599 16.99 18.44 8.43
CA ILE A 599 17.56 17.43 9.35
C ILE A 599 16.48 16.45 9.83
N PHE A 600 15.33 16.93 10.32
CA PHE A 600 14.26 16.03 10.76
C PHE A 600 13.60 15.28 9.61
N THR A 601 13.55 15.86 8.40
CA THR A 601 13.09 15.16 7.19
C THR A 601 14.04 14.00 6.85
N ARG A 602 15.36 14.21 6.95
CA ARG A 602 16.37 13.15 6.81
C ARG A 602 16.17 12.02 7.82
N GLN A 603 15.98 12.38 9.09
CA GLN A 603 15.72 11.42 10.15
C GLN A 603 14.42 10.65 9.90
N PHE A 604 13.39 11.30 9.39
CA PHE A 604 12.12 10.64 9.06
C PHE A 604 12.29 9.62 7.92
N ILE A 605 13.03 9.97 6.86
CA ILE A 605 13.35 9.01 5.78
C ILE A 605 14.10 7.79 6.34
N HIS A 606 15.09 8.01 7.21
CA HIS A 606 15.84 6.91 7.83
C HIS A 606 14.95 6.03 8.72
N HIS A 607 14.09 6.66 9.53
CA HIS A 607 13.12 5.97 10.37
C HIS A 607 12.16 5.10 9.55
N LEU A 608 11.64 5.62 8.44
CA LEU A 608 10.80 4.86 7.53
C LEU A 608 11.55 3.64 6.97
N LEU A 609 12.82 3.78 6.56
CA LEU A 609 13.63 2.64 6.12
C LEU A 609 13.76 1.57 7.22
N SER A 610 14.08 1.97 8.45
CA SER A 610 14.21 1.04 9.58
C SER A 610 12.89 0.38 9.95
N LYS A 611 11.77 1.12 9.93
CA LYS A 611 10.43 0.61 10.23
C LYS A 611 10.00 -0.50 9.28
N TRP A 612 10.38 -0.41 8.01
CA TRP A 612 10.07 -1.46 7.04
C TRP A 612 10.78 -2.77 7.36
N THR A 613 12.07 -2.71 7.72
CA THR A 613 12.81 -3.89 8.19
C THR A 613 12.20 -4.44 9.49
N GLU A 614 11.84 -3.57 10.44
CA GLU A 614 11.17 -3.98 11.69
C GLU A 614 9.82 -4.66 11.44
N MET A 615 9.03 -4.16 10.48
CA MET A 615 7.75 -4.78 10.08
C MET A 615 7.96 -6.16 9.47
N GLU A 616 8.98 -6.33 8.62
CA GLU A 616 9.34 -7.62 8.03
C GLU A 616 9.70 -8.64 9.11
N GLU A 617 10.57 -8.25 10.04
CA GLU A 617 11.00 -9.11 11.16
C GLU A 617 9.83 -9.45 12.08
N LYS A 618 9.00 -8.47 12.46
CA LYS A 618 7.80 -8.70 13.29
C LYS A 618 6.81 -9.65 12.63
N LEU A 619 6.58 -9.52 11.32
CA LEU A 619 5.73 -10.44 10.58
C LEU A 619 6.32 -11.85 10.57
N ALA A 620 7.61 -11.99 10.28
CA ALA A 620 8.30 -13.27 10.27
C ALA A 620 8.29 -13.96 11.65
N ASP A 621 8.57 -13.22 12.71
CA ASP A 621 8.52 -13.73 14.09
C ASP A 621 7.10 -14.13 14.49
N SER A 622 6.09 -13.35 14.10
CA SER A 622 4.69 -13.67 14.38
C SER A 622 4.19 -14.90 13.61
N ILE A 623 4.66 -15.11 12.37
CA ILE A 623 4.40 -16.34 11.61
C ILE A 623 5.03 -17.53 12.33
N ARG A 624 6.33 -17.45 12.67
CA ARG A 624 7.05 -18.53 13.37
C ARG A 624 6.37 -18.89 14.69
N TRP A 625 5.99 -17.90 15.49
CA TRP A 625 5.28 -18.13 16.75
C TRP A 625 3.92 -18.80 16.50
N ASN A 626 3.15 -18.36 15.50
CA ASN A 626 1.88 -19.00 15.15
C ASN A 626 2.07 -20.46 14.70
N GLU A 627 3.12 -20.77 13.92
CA GLU A 627 3.45 -22.14 13.48
C GLU A 627 3.80 -23.05 14.68
N GLU A 628 4.63 -22.56 15.61
CA GLU A 628 4.98 -23.26 16.84
C GLU A 628 3.73 -23.55 17.69
N MET A 629 2.81 -22.60 17.78
CA MET A 629 1.55 -22.75 18.50
C MET A 629 0.61 -23.75 17.82
N VAL A 630 0.51 -23.74 16.49
CA VAL A 630 -0.25 -24.76 15.73
C VAL A 630 0.32 -26.16 15.99
N ALA A 631 1.65 -26.31 16.04
CA ALA A 631 2.28 -27.58 16.39
C ALA A 631 1.94 -28.04 17.81
N LYS A 632 1.97 -27.13 18.80
CA LYS A 632 1.58 -27.43 20.19
C LYS A 632 0.10 -27.80 20.32
N LEU A 633 -0.80 -27.05 19.68
CA LEU A 633 -2.24 -27.34 19.66
C LEU A 633 -2.54 -28.67 18.97
N SER A 634 -1.84 -28.98 17.88
CA SER A 634 -1.95 -30.29 17.21
C SER A 634 -1.50 -31.43 18.14
N GLY A 635 -0.44 -31.21 18.93
CA GLY A 635 -0.03 -32.11 20.00
C GLY A 635 -1.13 -32.31 21.07
N ALA A 636 -1.78 -31.23 21.49
CA ALA A 636 -2.89 -31.28 22.44
C ALA A 636 -4.12 -32.03 21.90
N ILE A 637 -4.45 -31.87 20.61
CA ILE A 637 -5.51 -32.64 19.95
C ILE A 637 -5.22 -34.15 20.01
N ASN A 638 -3.97 -34.55 19.79
CA ASN A 638 -3.56 -35.95 19.89
C ASN A 638 -3.65 -36.46 21.34
N GLN A 639 -3.19 -35.66 22.31
CA GLN A 639 -3.33 -36.02 23.74
C GLN A 639 -4.80 -36.17 24.15
N LEU A 640 -5.68 -35.32 23.65
CA LEU A 640 -7.12 -35.43 23.88
C LEU A 640 -7.71 -36.70 23.25
N ALA A 641 -7.22 -37.10 22.07
CA ALA A 641 -7.61 -38.35 21.43
C ALA A 641 -7.17 -39.58 22.22
N ASP A 642 -5.95 -39.56 22.74
CA ASP A 642 -5.43 -40.62 23.61
C ASP A 642 -6.22 -40.72 24.91
N LEU A 643 -6.48 -39.59 25.57
CA LEU A 643 -7.29 -39.52 26.79
C LEU A 643 -8.72 -40.04 26.56
N LYS A 644 -9.36 -39.63 25.46
CA LYS A 644 -10.69 -40.16 25.08
C LYS A 644 -10.66 -41.69 24.97
N ASN A 645 -9.69 -42.23 24.23
CA ASN A 645 -9.59 -43.67 23.99
C ASN A 645 -9.30 -44.45 25.27
N GLU A 646 -8.48 -43.89 26.18
CA GLU A 646 -8.25 -44.44 27.51
C GLU A 646 -9.55 -44.52 28.31
N LYS A 647 -10.32 -43.43 28.36
CA LYS A 647 -11.56 -43.35 29.15
C LYS A 647 -12.66 -44.26 28.59
N VAL A 648 -12.75 -44.39 27.27
CA VAL A 648 -13.61 -45.41 26.62
C VAL A 648 -13.28 -46.80 27.14
N ARG A 649 -12.00 -47.19 27.17
CA ARG A 649 -11.58 -48.51 27.66
C ARG A 649 -11.86 -48.69 29.15
N THR A 650 -11.56 -47.68 29.96
CA THR A 650 -11.73 -47.75 31.42
C THR A 650 -13.20 -47.91 31.80
N ILE A 651 -14.07 -47.04 31.28
CA ILE A 651 -15.51 -47.03 31.61
C ILE A 651 -16.22 -48.28 31.07
N THR A 652 -15.89 -48.72 29.84
CA THR A 652 -16.46 -49.95 29.28
C THR A 652 -16.05 -51.17 30.11
N ARG A 653 -14.76 -51.28 30.47
CA ARG A 653 -14.25 -52.39 31.28
C ARG A 653 -14.89 -52.44 32.68
N THR A 654 -15.21 -51.31 33.29
CA THR A 654 -15.90 -51.29 34.59
C THR A 654 -17.37 -51.67 34.44
N PHE A 655 -18.01 -51.31 33.32
CA PHE A 655 -19.35 -51.76 32.98
C PHE A 655 -19.41 -53.29 32.78
N ASP A 656 -18.46 -53.87 32.05
CA ASP A 656 -18.36 -55.32 31.83
C ASP A 656 -18.28 -56.10 33.15
N LYS A 657 -17.59 -55.54 34.15
CA LYS A 657 -17.50 -56.14 35.49
C LYS A 657 -18.85 -56.18 36.20
N VAL A 658 -19.67 -55.14 36.05
CA VAL A 658 -21.04 -55.12 36.59
C VAL A 658 -21.86 -56.26 35.97
N LEU A 659 -21.79 -56.43 34.65
CA LEU A 659 -22.51 -57.51 33.96
C LEU A 659 -21.97 -58.90 34.35
N ALA A 660 -20.66 -59.04 34.50
CA ALA A 660 -20.03 -60.30 34.92
C ALA A 660 -20.47 -60.70 36.34
N GLU A 661 -20.53 -59.76 37.28
CA GLU A 661 -20.97 -60.00 38.65
C GLU A 661 -22.42 -60.49 38.70
N VAL A 662 -23.32 -59.85 37.96
CA VAL A 662 -24.73 -60.26 37.89
C VAL A 662 -24.88 -61.60 37.18
N LYS A 663 -24.09 -61.85 36.14
CA LYS A 663 -24.06 -63.14 35.44
C LYS A 663 -23.62 -64.28 36.37
N GLU A 664 -22.60 -64.07 37.19
CA GLU A 664 -22.11 -65.06 38.15
C GLU A 664 -23.18 -65.38 39.21
N ASP A 665 -23.84 -64.36 39.75
CA ASP A 665 -24.94 -64.51 40.72
C ASP A 665 -26.12 -65.32 40.14
N LEU A 666 -26.50 -65.03 38.88
CA LEU A 666 -27.56 -65.77 38.18
C LEU A 666 -27.17 -67.22 37.89
N MET A 667 -25.92 -67.46 37.48
CA MET A 667 -25.39 -68.81 37.24
C MET A 667 -25.38 -69.68 38.51
N GLU A 668 -25.22 -69.06 39.69
CA GLU A 668 -25.30 -69.75 40.97
C GLU A 668 -26.76 -69.99 41.41
N LYS A 669 -27.60 -68.93 41.37
CA LYS A 669 -28.92 -68.93 42.03
C LYS A 669 -30.05 -69.53 41.21
N ILE A 670 -30.03 -69.44 39.89
CA ILE A 670 -31.09 -70.03 39.06
C ILE A 670 -31.14 -71.56 39.23
N PRO A 671 -30.02 -72.32 39.14
CA PRO A 671 -30.05 -73.76 39.38
C PRO A 671 -30.49 -74.14 40.80
N GLU A 672 -30.15 -73.34 41.81
CA GLU A 672 -30.63 -73.52 43.19
C GLU A 672 -32.16 -73.41 43.28
N ILE A 673 -32.73 -72.36 42.68
CA ILE A 673 -34.19 -72.12 42.63
C ILE A 673 -34.91 -73.25 41.89
N LEU A 674 -34.36 -73.67 40.75
CA LEU A 674 -34.92 -74.73 39.92
C LEU A 674 -34.91 -76.07 40.66
N ARG A 675 -33.79 -76.46 41.29
CA ARG A 675 -33.72 -77.67 42.12
C ARG A 675 -34.70 -77.62 43.30
N GLY A 676 -34.85 -76.46 43.95
CA GLY A 676 -35.79 -76.25 45.06
C GLY A 676 -37.27 -76.39 44.68
N CYS A 677 -37.62 -76.41 43.39
CA CYS A 677 -38.99 -76.69 42.95
C CYS A 677 -39.36 -78.19 43.10
N SER A 678 -38.40 -79.08 43.39
CA SER A 678 -38.66 -80.50 43.67
C SER A 678 -39.59 -80.71 44.87
N GLU A 679 -39.66 -79.75 45.79
CA GLU A 679 -40.55 -79.76 46.97
C GLU A 679 -42.03 -79.79 46.60
N MET A 680 -42.40 -79.29 45.41
CA MET A 680 -43.78 -79.33 44.92
C MET A 680 -44.21 -80.69 44.39
N ILE A 681 -43.25 -81.59 44.15
CA ILE A 681 -43.55 -82.98 43.82
C ILE A 681 -43.93 -83.67 45.14
N GLN A 682 -45.18 -84.12 45.23
CA GLN A 682 -45.75 -84.86 46.36
C GLN A 682 -46.13 -86.28 45.90
N GLU A 683 -46.32 -87.21 46.84
CA GLU A 683 -46.63 -88.61 46.49
C GLU A 683 -47.97 -88.76 45.75
N ASP A 684 -48.90 -87.80 45.93
CA ASP A 684 -50.23 -87.74 45.34
C ASP A 684 -50.34 -86.81 44.10
N SER A 685 -49.24 -86.24 43.62
CA SER A 685 -49.22 -85.36 42.44
C SER A 685 -49.70 -86.06 41.15
N ASP A 686 -50.33 -85.30 40.23
CA ASP A 686 -50.68 -85.83 38.90
C ASP A 686 -49.47 -85.83 37.96
N PHE A 687 -48.80 -86.99 37.86
CA PHE A 687 -47.63 -87.18 37.01
C PHE A 687 -47.90 -87.03 35.50
N ARG A 688 -49.15 -86.84 35.06
CA ARG A 688 -49.49 -86.48 33.67
C ARG A 688 -49.32 -84.99 33.40
N SER A 689 -49.54 -84.12 34.38
CA SER A 689 -49.48 -82.65 34.23
C SER A 689 -48.37 -81.98 35.04
N ILE A 690 -47.78 -82.65 36.04
CA ILE A 690 -46.82 -82.05 36.99
C ILE A 690 -45.63 -81.33 36.34
N HIS A 691 -45.17 -81.78 35.16
CA HIS A 691 -44.08 -81.14 34.43
C HIS A 691 -44.45 -79.77 33.83
N LEU A 692 -45.74 -79.53 33.55
CA LEU A 692 -46.27 -78.23 33.11
C LEU A 692 -46.41 -77.29 34.30
N GLU A 693 -46.96 -77.80 35.42
CA GLU A 693 -47.11 -77.05 36.66
C GLU A 693 -45.75 -76.65 37.26
N LEU A 694 -44.77 -77.56 37.25
CA LEU A 694 -43.39 -77.27 37.64
C LEU A 694 -42.73 -76.27 36.70
N ASN A 695 -42.95 -76.37 35.38
CA ASN A 695 -42.38 -75.41 34.43
C ASN A 695 -42.96 -74.00 34.68
N ASP A 696 -44.27 -73.89 34.89
CA ASP A 696 -44.91 -72.61 35.20
C ASP A 696 -44.43 -72.05 36.54
N GLU A 697 -44.31 -72.88 37.57
CA GLU A 697 -43.78 -72.45 38.87
C GLU A 697 -42.30 -72.05 38.78
N MET A 698 -41.46 -72.84 38.12
CA MET A 698 -40.04 -72.53 37.96
C MET A 698 -39.84 -71.19 37.26
N ASN A 699 -40.59 -70.93 36.17
CA ASN A 699 -40.59 -69.62 35.51
C ASN A 699 -41.09 -68.53 36.46
N ARG A 700 -42.15 -68.78 37.25
CA ARG A 700 -42.65 -67.81 38.24
C ARG A 700 -41.62 -67.48 39.33
N ARG A 701 -40.87 -68.48 39.83
CA ARG A 701 -39.83 -68.27 40.85
C ARG A 701 -38.58 -67.60 40.30
N ILE A 702 -38.18 -67.93 39.06
CA ILE A 702 -37.12 -67.21 38.34
C ILE A 702 -37.54 -65.75 38.17
N ASP A 703 -38.75 -65.50 37.68
CA ASP A 703 -39.28 -64.17 37.46
C ASP A 703 -39.32 -63.34 38.75
N ALA A 704 -39.82 -63.93 39.86
CA ALA A 704 -39.80 -63.30 41.18
C ALA A 704 -38.37 -63.02 41.66
N HIS A 705 -37.43 -63.94 41.48
CA HIS A 705 -36.04 -63.72 41.88
C HIS A 705 -35.39 -62.59 41.07
N VAL A 706 -35.63 -62.55 39.76
CA VAL A 706 -35.10 -61.50 38.89
C VAL A 706 -35.66 -60.14 39.29
N HIS A 707 -36.97 -60.02 39.49
CA HIS A 707 -37.61 -58.75 39.83
C HIS A 707 -37.36 -58.27 41.26
N GLU A 708 -37.38 -59.16 42.25
CA GLU A 708 -37.27 -58.79 43.66
C GLU A 708 -35.81 -58.67 44.14
N ARG A 709 -34.85 -59.30 43.45
CA ARG A 709 -33.45 -59.38 43.89
C ARG A 709 -32.46 -58.92 42.83
N VAL A 710 -32.51 -59.46 41.62
CA VAL A 710 -31.48 -59.23 40.60
C VAL A 710 -31.56 -57.82 40.02
N LEU A 711 -32.74 -57.37 39.57
CA LEU A 711 -32.93 -56.04 39.00
C LEU A 711 -32.61 -54.90 39.99
N PRO A 712 -33.07 -54.94 41.27
CA PRO A 712 -32.66 -53.96 42.27
C PRO A 712 -31.14 -53.95 42.52
N LYS A 713 -30.50 -55.13 42.56
CA LYS A 713 -29.04 -55.23 42.72
C LYS A 713 -28.31 -54.65 41.50
N LEU A 714 -28.73 -55.01 40.29
CA LEU A 714 -28.15 -54.52 39.04
C LEU A 714 -28.31 -53.00 38.92
N TYR A 715 -29.49 -52.44 39.25
CA TYR A 715 -29.70 -50.99 39.29
C TYR A 715 -28.72 -50.30 40.22
N ARG A 716 -28.50 -50.84 41.44
CA ARG A 716 -27.52 -50.30 42.38
C ARG A 716 -26.09 -50.36 41.84
N LEU A 717 -25.68 -51.50 41.29
CA LEU A 717 -24.35 -51.65 40.70
C LEU A 717 -24.14 -50.69 39.51
N LEU A 718 -25.18 -50.42 38.73
CA LEU A 718 -25.15 -49.44 37.65
C LEU A 718 -25.04 -48.00 38.18
N GLN A 719 -25.73 -47.64 39.27
CA GLN A 719 -25.52 -46.33 39.92
C GLN A 719 -24.08 -46.17 40.42
N ASP A 720 -23.55 -47.19 41.11
CA ASP A 720 -22.16 -47.17 41.59
C ASP A 720 -21.15 -47.05 40.43
N TRP A 721 -21.43 -47.69 39.29
CA TRP A 721 -20.65 -47.54 38.05
C TRP A 721 -20.76 -46.14 37.44
N ILE A 722 -21.96 -45.55 37.39
CA ILE A 722 -22.17 -44.17 36.90
C ILE A 722 -21.41 -43.17 37.77
N ASP A 723 -21.47 -43.32 39.09
CA ASP A 723 -20.73 -42.46 40.03
C ASP A 723 -19.21 -42.58 39.80
N THR A 724 -18.71 -43.80 39.62
CA THR A 724 -17.30 -44.03 39.28
C THR A 724 -16.92 -43.39 37.93
N ALA A 725 -17.80 -43.50 36.93
CA ALA A 725 -17.58 -42.88 35.63
C ALA A 725 -17.65 -41.35 35.71
N ASN A 726 -18.51 -40.79 36.55
CA ASN A 726 -18.56 -39.36 36.81
C ASN A 726 -17.24 -38.84 37.39
N ASP A 727 -16.66 -39.53 38.37
CA ASP A 727 -15.34 -39.17 38.92
C ASP A 727 -14.26 -39.17 37.82
N GLU A 728 -14.21 -40.24 37.00
CA GLU A 728 -13.27 -40.38 35.88
C GLU A 728 -13.42 -39.27 34.82
N LEU A 729 -14.64 -38.80 34.57
CA LEU A 729 -14.94 -37.70 33.64
C LEU A 729 -14.67 -36.32 34.24
N ASN A 730 -14.86 -36.13 35.55
CA ASN A 730 -14.48 -34.91 36.24
C ASN A 730 -12.96 -34.69 36.22
N ASP A 731 -12.18 -35.75 36.44
CA ASP A 731 -10.71 -35.68 36.33
C ASP A 731 -10.27 -35.25 34.91
N CYS A 732 -10.96 -35.74 33.88
CA CYS A 732 -10.72 -35.28 32.50
C CYS A 732 -11.03 -33.81 32.31
N GLN A 733 -12.14 -33.32 32.86
CA GLN A 733 -12.50 -31.90 32.77
C GLN A 733 -11.48 -31.01 33.49
N ALA A 734 -10.97 -31.45 34.65
CA ALA A 734 -9.92 -30.74 35.37
C ALA A 734 -8.61 -30.67 34.57
N PHE A 735 -8.17 -31.79 33.97
CA PHE A 735 -7.00 -31.84 33.10
C PHE A 735 -7.14 -30.90 31.88
N LEU A 736 -8.32 -30.88 31.25
CA LEU A 736 -8.57 -30.01 30.09
C LEU A 736 -8.62 -28.53 30.47
N HIS A 737 -9.10 -28.21 31.67
CA HIS A 737 -9.06 -26.85 32.18
C HIS A 737 -7.61 -26.38 32.35
N GLU A 738 -6.76 -27.17 33.01
CA GLU A 738 -5.33 -26.85 33.18
C GLU A 738 -4.61 -26.71 31.82
N MET A 739 -4.90 -27.61 30.88
CA MET A 739 -4.38 -27.50 29.51
C MET A 739 -4.81 -26.19 28.84
N GLY A 740 -6.09 -25.83 28.94
CA GLY A 740 -6.64 -24.58 28.41
C GLY A 740 -5.97 -23.34 29.01
N GLU A 741 -5.81 -23.30 30.33
CA GLU A 741 -5.09 -22.22 31.03
C GLU A 741 -3.63 -22.11 30.59
N GLY A 742 -2.95 -23.25 30.40
CA GLY A 742 -1.58 -23.29 29.89
C GLY A 742 -1.45 -22.62 28.52
N PHE A 743 -2.40 -22.90 27.61
CA PHE A 743 -2.46 -22.23 26.31
C PHE A 743 -2.82 -20.74 26.43
N ASN A 744 -3.82 -20.38 27.25
CA ASN A 744 -4.21 -18.97 27.46
C ASN A 744 -3.06 -18.13 28.03
N LYS A 745 -2.23 -18.71 28.91
CA LYS A 745 -1.01 -18.07 29.39
C LYS A 745 0.02 -17.83 28.29
N LEU A 746 0.15 -18.75 27.33
CA LEU A 746 1.01 -18.56 26.15
C LEU A 746 0.43 -17.51 25.20
N PHE A 747 -0.89 -17.47 25.02
CA PHE A 747 -1.57 -16.45 24.22
C PHE A 747 -1.51 -15.06 24.88
N GLY A 748 -1.45 -14.97 26.20
CA GLY A 748 -1.57 -13.72 26.96
C GLY A 748 -3.02 -13.24 27.12
N GLU A 749 -3.99 -14.01 26.63
CA GLU A 749 -5.42 -13.72 26.65
C GLU A 749 -6.24 -15.02 26.77
N GLU A 750 -7.50 -14.91 27.23
CA GLU A 750 -8.43 -16.03 27.31
C GLU A 750 -9.01 -16.36 25.93
N ARG A 751 -8.26 -17.15 25.14
CA ARG A 751 -8.64 -17.54 23.78
C ARG A 751 -9.24 -18.96 23.67
N LEU A 752 -8.88 -19.85 24.59
CA LEU A 752 -9.22 -21.28 24.53
C LEU A 752 -9.94 -21.75 25.79
N GLN A 753 -11.14 -22.33 25.61
CA GLN A 753 -11.91 -22.97 26.68
C GLN A 753 -12.26 -24.40 26.29
N LEU A 754 -11.84 -25.38 27.09
CA LEU A 754 -12.01 -26.80 26.84
C LEU A 754 -13.07 -27.39 27.78
N LEU A 755 -14.33 -27.34 27.35
CA LEU A 755 -15.48 -27.79 28.12
C LEU A 755 -16.06 -29.09 27.56
N CYS A 756 -16.28 -30.06 28.43
CA CYS A 756 -16.91 -31.34 28.11
C CYS A 756 -18.43 -31.33 28.36
N ASP A 757 -19.11 -32.39 27.91
CA ASP A 757 -20.58 -32.51 27.95
C ASP A 757 -21.06 -33.57 28.95
N PHE A 758 -21.31 -33.15 30.19
CA PHE A 758 -21.74 -34.03 31.29
C PHE A 758 -23.17 -34.58 31.17
N ARG A 759 -23.97 -34.12 30.18
CA ARG A 759 -25.33 -34.62 29.95
C ARG A 759 -25.38 -36.12 29.64
N VAL A 760 -24.25 -36.68 29.20
CA VAL A 760 -24.07 -38.12 28.99
C VAL A 760 -24.35 -38.93 30.27
N LEU A 761 -23.99 -38.41 31.45
CA LEU A 761 -24.28 -39.08 32.72
C LEU A 761 -25.77 -39.10 33.04
N ASP A 762 -26.48 -38.01 32.75
CA ASP A 762 -27.93 -37.93 32.91
C ASP A 762 -28.66 -38.91 31.97
N ASP A 763 -28.12 -39.10 30.76
CA ASP A 763 -28.62 -40.09 29.79
C ASP A 763 -28.39 -41.51 30.32
N TRP A 764 -27.18 -41.83 30.82
CA TRP A 764 -26.87 -43.14 31.39
C TRP A 764 -27.71 -43.46 32.63
N GLN A 765 -27.99 -42.47 33.49
CA GLN A 765 -28.85 -42.67 34.66
C GLN A 765 -30.28 -43.01 34.26
N ARG A 766 -30.82 -42.31 33.25
CA ARG A 766 -32.15 -42.60 32.68
C ARG A 766 -32.19 -43.95 31.99
N ASP A 767 -31.14 -44.33 31.27
CA ASP A 767 -31.07 -45.63 30.60
C ASP A 767 -30.96 -46.78 31.61
N ALA A 768 -30.20 -46.61 32.69
CA ALA A 768 -30.12 -47.58 33.79
C ALA A 768 -31.48 -47.81 34.47
N ASP A 769 -32.23 -46.75 34.75
CA ASP A 769 -33.60 -46.84 35.30
C ASP A 769 -34.56 -47.52 34.31
N ARG A 770 -34.53 -47.13 33.03
CA ARG A 770 -35.37 -47.73 31.98
C ARG A 770 -35.10 -49.22 31.81
N MET A 771 -33.84 -49.62 31.73
CA MET A 771 -33.44 -51.02 31.50
C MET A 771 -33.73 -51.92 32.70
N THR A 772 -33.83 -51.38 33.92
CA THR A 772 -34.07 -52.17 35.13
C THR A 772 -35.53 -52.20 35.59
N SER A 773 -36.36 -51.25 35.13
CA SER A 773 -37.77 -51.14 35.52
C SER A 773 -38.77 -51.86 34.60
N SER A 774 -38.41 -52.10 33.33
CA SER A 774 -39.34 -52.58 32.28
C SER A 774 -38.97 -53.94 31.69
N VAL A 775 -38.42 -54.85 32.50
CA VAL A 775 -37.97 -56.17 32.03
C VAL A 775 -39.11 -57.17 32.06
N GLU A 776 -39.39 -57.82 30.93
CA GLU A 776 -40.31 -58.97 30.86
C GLU A 776 -39.54 -60.22 30.43
N LEU A 777 -39.58 -61.27 31.25
CA LEU A 777 -39.00 -62.57 30.91
C LEU A 777 -40.02 -63.43 30.17
N GLU A 778 -39.65 -63.89 28.98
CA GLU A 778 -40.43 -64.88 28.24
C GLU A 778 -40.31 -66.24 28.96
N LYS A 779 -41.42 -66.96 29.03
CA LYS A 779 -41.43 -68.29 29.64
C LYS A 779 -40.50 -69.23 28.87
N VAL A 780 -39.51 -69.79 29.57
CA VAL A 780 -38.60 -70.80 29.03
C VAL A 780 -39.21 -72.19 29.25
N ASN A 781 -39.09 -73.07 28.26
CA ASN A 781 -39.46 -74.48 28.43
C ASN A 781 -38.29 -75.25 29.05
N ILE A 782 -38.28 -75.34 30.37
CA ILE A 782 -37.17 -75.83 31.19
C ILE A 782 -36.95 -77.34 31.00
N PHE A 783 -38.02 -78.09 30.77
CA PHE A 783 -37.93 -79.55 30.67
C PHE A 783 -37.80 -80.07 29.24
N LEU A 784 -37.96 -79.26 28.19
CA LEU A 784 -37.78 -79.64 26.76
C LEU A 784 -38.36 -81.03 26.40
N ARG A 785 -39.56 -81.36 26.89
CA ARG A 785 -40.21 -82.69 26.77
C ARG A 785 -39.54 -83.82 27.56
N ARG A 786 -39.07 -83.57 28.78
CA ARG A 786 -38.65 -84.57 29.78
C ARG A 786 -39.75 -84.78 30.82
N THR A 787 -40.84 -85.43 30.40
CA THR A 787 -41.97 -85.76 31.30
C THR A 787 -41.62 -86.90 32.28
N PRO A 788 -42.30 -87.04 33.43
CA PRO A 788 -42.05 -88.11 34.40
C PRO A 788 -41.98 -89.52 33.77
N TYR A 789 -42.88 -89.79 32.82
CA TYR A 789 -42.92 -91.05 32.09
C TYR A 789 -41.72 -91.25 31.15
N GLN A 790 -41.22 -90.21 30.50
CA GLN A 790 -40.04 -90.30 29.62
C GLN A 790 -38.75 -90.51 30.41
N ILE A 791 -38.63 -89.93 31.60
CA ILE A 791 -37.46 -90.09 32.48
C ILE A 791 -37.41 -91.52 33.04
N LEU A 792 -38.57 -92.10 33.36
CA LEU A 792 -38.66 -93.49 33.82
C LEU A 792 -38.30 -94.49 32.72
N LEU A 793 -38.67 -94.19 31.46
CA LEU A 793 -38.36 -95.02 30.28
C LEU A 793 -36.88 -94.98 29.84
N LYS A 794 -36.15 -93.90 30.11
CA LYS A 794 -34.71 -93.80 29.77
C LYS A 794 -33.81 -94.73 30.62
N GLY A 795 -34.30 -95.27 31.73
CA GLY A 795 -33.55 -96.17 32.62
C GLY A 795 -33.95 -97.64 32.59
N ALA A 796 -34.93 -98.05 31.77
CA ALA A 796 -35.42 -99.42 31.73
C ALA A 796 -35.58 -99.90 30.29
N GLY A 797 -34.60 -100.66 29.79
CA GLY A 797 -34.73 -101.40 28.55
C GLY A 797 -35.88 -102.39 28.64
N LYS A 798 -36.85 -102.27 27.71
CA LYS A 798 -37.89 -103.23 27.34
C LYS A 798 -38.63 -103.91 28.50
N LEU A 799 -39.84 -103.45 28.81
CA LEU A 799 -41.01 -104.27 29.15
C LEU A 799 -42.28 -103.40 29.19
N PHE A 800 -43.16 -103.58 28.21
CA PHE A 800 -44.47 -102.93 28.10
C PHE A 800 -45.52 -103.72 28.88
N GLY A 801 -46.38 -103.02 29.61
CA GLY A 801 -47.67 -103.53 30.11
C GLY A 801 -47.83 -103.41 31.62
N VAL A 802 -48.79 -102.57 32.03
CA VAL A 802 -49.29 -102.36 33.42
C VAL A 802 -48.43 -101.43 34.30
N PHE A 803 -48.50 -100.11 34.05
CA PHE A 803 -47.94 -99.08 34.95
C PHE A 803 -48.96 -97.95 35.22
N GLN A 804 -50.11 -98.30 35.77
CA GLN A 804 -51.06 -97.33 36.36
C GLN A 804 -51.04 -97.32 37.90
N GLN A 805 -50.11 -98.02 38.57
CA GLN A 805 -50.15 -98.21 40.02
C GLN A 805 -48.81 -98.07 40.76
N ASN A 806 -47.84 -97.30 40.24
CA ASN A 806 -46.59 -97.06 41.00
C ASN A 806 -46.21 -95.58 41.06
N ASN A 807 -47.16 -94.75 41.52
CA ASN A 807 -46.96 -93.31 41.76
C ASN A 807 -45.76 -93.05 42.70
N LEU A 808 -45.50 -93.95 43.66
CA LEU A 808 -44.34 -93.84 44.56
C LEU A 808 -42.98 -93.93 43.83
N MET A 809 -42.88 -94.71 42.74
CA MET A 809 -41.64 -94.85 41.97
C MET A 809 -41.43 -93.67 41.01
N LEU A 810 -42.52 -93.16 40.41
CA LEU A 810 -42.51 -91.94 39.60
C LEU A 810 -42.15 -90.72 40.46
N TYR A 811 -42.75 -90.61 41.65
CA TYR A 811 -42.44 -89.62 42.67
C TYR A 811 -40.95 -89.57 42.98
N ASN A 812 -40.37 -90.68 43.47
CA ASN A 812 -38.97 -90.71 43.90
C ASN A 812 -37.99 -90.42 42.77
N ARG A 813 -38.19 -91.00 41.58
CA ARG A 813 -37.26 -90.81 40.44
C ARG A 813 -37.38 -89.45 39.78
N TYR A 814 -38.59 -88.91 39.63
CA TYR A 814 -38.78 -87.62 39.00
C TYR A 814 -38.33 -86.48 39.93
N LYS A 815 -38.58 -86.61 41.23
CA LYS A 815 -38.04 -85.71 42.25
C LYS A 815 -36.51 -85.71 42.26
N GLN A 816 -35.89 -86.89 42.27
CA GLN A 816 -34.42 -87.01 42.15
C GLN A 816 -33.86 -86.44 40.84
N PHE A 817 -34.60 -86.54 39.73
CA PHE A 817 -34.17 -85.91 38.47
C PHE A 817 -34.16 -84.38 38.58
N VAL A 818 -35.25 -83.78 39.09
CA VAL A 818 -35.35 -82.32 39.26
C VAL A 818 -34.27 -81.80 40.22
N GLU A 819 -33.92 -82.57 41.25
CA GLU A 819 -32.88 -82.23 42.24
C GLU A 819 -31.45 -82.33 41.72
N ASN A 820 -31.18 -83.22 40.74
CA ASN A 820 -29.82 -83.51 40.27
C ASN A 820 -29.50 -82.93 38.88
N GLU A 821 -30.46 -82.34 38.17
CA GLU A 821 -30.19 -81.63 36.90
C GLU A 821 -29.32 -80.38 37.15
N ASP A 822 -28.42 -80.07 36.23
CA ASP A 822 -27.49 -78.93 36.34
C ASP A 822 -28.12 -77.58 35.92
N TYR A 823 -29.17 -77.62 35.08
CA TYR A 823 -29.89 -76.47 34.52
C TYR A 823 -29.02 -75.42 33.82
N ILE A 824 -27.82 -75.78 33.34
CA ILE A 824 -26.87 -74.82 32.77
C ILE A 824 -27.45 -74.13 31.52
N ASP A 825 -27.92 -74.90 30.54
CA ASP A 825 -28.44 -74.36 29.27
C ASP A 825 -29.66 -73.44 29.48
N VAL A 826 -30.51 -73.78 30.45
CA VAL A 826 -31.70 -72.98 30.81
C VAL A 826 -31.29 -71.66 31.46
N THR A 827 -30.30 -71.73 32.35
CA THR A 827 -29.75 -70.57 33.05
C THR A 827 -29.08 -69.61 32.05
N GLU A 828 -28.30 -70.12 31.11
CA GLU A 828 -27.69 -69.32 30.03
C GLU A 828 -28.75 -68.64 29.14
N SER A 829 -29.85 -69.32 28.83
CA SER A 829 -30.96 -68.74 28.07
C SER A 829 -31.62 -67.57 28.79
N ILE A 830 -31.85 -67.69 30.11
CA ILE A 830 -32.46 -66.64 30.93
C ILE A 830 -31.50 -65.45 31.06
N ILE A 831 -30.21 -65.71 31.32
CA ILE A 831 -29.17 -64.68 31.38
C ILE A 831 -29.09 -63.92 30.07
N LYS A 832 -29.08 -64.63 28.93
CA LYS A 832 -29.04 -63.99 27.61
C LYS A 832 -30.25 -63.10 27.37
N GLN A 833 -31.44 -63.54 27.77
CA GLN A 833 -32.65 -62.74 27.65
C GLN A 833 -32.60 -61.46 28.49
N LEU A 834 -32.11 -61.56 29.73
CA LEU A 834 -32.01 -60.44 30.65
C LEU A 834 -30.92 -59.44 30.25
N LEU A 835 -29.72 -59.93 29.89
CA LEU A 835 -28.53 -59.10 29.69
C LEU A 835 -28.43 -58.47 28.29
N LEU A 836 -29.18 -58.96 27.29
CA LEU A 836 -29.11 -58.48 25.91
C LEU A 836 -29.23 -56.95 25.77
N GLN A 837 -30.16 -56.33 26.50
CA GLN A 837 -30.36 -54.88 26.43
C GLN A 837 -29.18 -54.09 27.02
N PHE A 838 -28.48 -54.65 28.02
CA PHE A 838 -27.30 -54.03 28.62
C PHE A 838 -26.07 -54.20 27.73
N GLU A 839 -25.93 -55.34 27.05
CA GLU A 839 -24.90 -55.55 26.01
C GLU A 839 -25.09 -54.61 24.80
N LEU A 840 -26.34 -54.23 24.48
CA LEU A 840 -26.61 -53.22 23.45
C LEU A 840 -26.27 -51.81 23.93
N PHE A 841 -26.52 -51.49 25.20
CA PHE A 841 -26.12 -50.23 25.82
C PHE A 841 -24.59 -50.09 25.91
N GLU A 842 -23.87 -51.15 26.27
CA GLU A 842 -22.39 -51.17 26.28
C GLU A 842 -21.81 -50.68 24.94
N LYS A 843 -22.41 -51.09 23.82
CA LYS A 843 -21.99 -50.68 22.47
C LYS A 843 -22.22 -49.20 22.17
N THR A 844 -23.01 -48.48 22.96
CA THR A 844 -23.21 -47.03 22.80
C THR A 844 -22.21 -46.20 23.59
N LEU A 845 -21.54 -46.78 24.60
CA LEU A 845 -20.64 -46.05 25.51
C LEU A 845 -19.51 -45.31 24.79
N GLU A 846 -18.90 -45.93 23.77
CA GLU A 846 -17.84 -45.27 22.98
C GLU A 846 -18.34 -43.99 22.29
N ARG A 847 -19.56 -44.04 21.75
CA ARG A 847 -20.20 -42.89 21.11
C ARG A 847 -20.51 -41.81 22.15
N ASP A 848 -21.05 -42.19 23.29
CA ASP A 848 -21.45 -41.26 24.34
C ASP A 848 -20.23 -40.53 24.94
N ILE A 849 -19.15 -41.26 25.20
CA ILE A 849 -17.87 -40.67 25.63
C ILE A 849 -17.28 -39.79 24.52
N SER A 850 -17.46 -40.15 23.24
CA SER A 850 -17.06 -39.26 22.14
C SER A 850 -17.88 -37.95 22.10
N ILE A 851 -19.16 -37.98 22.50
CA ILE A 851 -19.99 -36.78 22.65
C ILE A 851 -19.49 -35.93 23.81
N PHE A 852 -19.10 -36.54 24.93
CA PHE A 852 -18.52 -35.84 26.09
C PHE A 852 -17.34 -34.94 25.69
N PHE A 853 -16.41 -35.43 24.85
CA PHE A 853 -15.24 -34.65 24.42
C PHE A 853 -15.46 -33.74 23.20
N ARG A 854 -16.63 -33.81 22.55
CA ARG A 854 -16.87 -33.20 21.22
C ARG A 854 -16.59 -31.70 21.19
N LYS A 855 -17.03 -30.97 22.23
CA LYS A 855 -16.84 -29.52 22.33
C LYS A 855 -15.36 -29.15 22.49
N SER A 856 -14.62 -29.85 23.33
CA SER A 856 -13.17 -29.65 23.52
C SER A 856 -12.37 -29.91 22.23
N PHE A 857 -12.71 -30.97 21.47
CA PHE A 857 -12.12 -31.18 20.15
C PHE A 857 -12.46 -30.05 19.18
N ALA A 858 -13.71 -29.60 19.16
CA ALA A 858 -14.13 -28.52 18.28
C ALA A 858 -13.38 -27.22 18.59
N ALA A 859 -13.23 -26.86 19.88
CA ALA A 859 -12.49 -25.69 20.31
C ALA A 859 -11.02 -25.73 19.85
N LEU A 860 -10.30 -26.83 20.11
CA LEU A 860 -8.90 -26.97 19.67
C LEU A 860 -8.73 -26.91 18.16
N ASN A 861 -9.57 -27.64 17.41
CA ASN A 861 -9.48 -27.63 15.94
C ASN A 861 -9.82 -26.25 15.35
N GLN A 862 -10.83 -25.57 15.91
CA GLN A 862 -11.18 -24.22 15.49
C GLN A 862 -10.02 -23.25 15.74
N THR A 863 -9.39 -23.28 16.92
CA THR A 863 -8.22 -22.43 17.20
C THR A 863 -7.07 -22.72 16.21
N VAL A 864 -6.82 -23.99 15.89
CA VAL A 864 -5.80 -24.36 14.88
C VAL A 864 -6.14 -23.78 13.50
N ASP A 865 -7.39 -23.90 13.04
CA ASP A 865 -7.81 -23.41 11.74
C ASP A 865 -7.77 -21.88 11.65
N GLU A 866 -8.14 -21.18 12.72
CA GLU A 866 -8.00 -19.72 12.85
C GLU A 866 -6.52 -19.32 12.74
N MET A 867 -5.64 -19.97 13.48
CA MET A 867 -4.20 -19.66 13.44
C MET A 867 -3.56 -19.96 12.08
N LYS A 868 -3.94 -21.07 11.42
CA LYS A 868 -3.50 -21.35 10.04
C LYS A 868 -3.97 -20.27 9.06
N THR A 869 -5.19 -19.77 9.24
CA THR A 869 -5.71 -18.66 8.43
C THR A 869 -4.92 -17.37 8.66
N GLU A 870 -4.53 -17.09 9.92
CA GLU A 870 -3.65 -15.96 10.24
C GLU A 870 -2.26 -16.11 9.63
N ILE A 871 -1.66 -17.30 9.70
CA ILE A 871 -0.35 -17.61 9.08
C ILE A 871 -0.42 -17.32 7.58
N TYR A 872 -1.39 -17.90 6.87
CA TYR A 872 -1.53 -17.71 5.43
C TYR A 872 -1.68 -16.24 5.02
N LYS A 873 -2.44 -15.45 5.79
CA LYS A 873 -2.58 -14.00 5.55
C LYS A 873 -1.25 -13.27 5.73
N LYS A 874 -0.54 -13.54 6.84
CA LYS A 874 0.75 -12.91 7.15
C LYS A 874 1.84 -13.30 6.15
N GLU A 875 1.90 -14.56 5.72
CA GLU A 875 2.82 -15.04 4.70
C GLU A 875 2.62 -14.31 3.37
N LYS A 876 1.37 -14.14 2.93
CA LYS A 876 1.04 -13.40 1.72
C LYS A 876 1.48 -11.94 1.79
N ASP A 877 1.32 -11.30 2.94
CA ASP A 877 1.76 -9.91 3.13
C ASP A 877 3.29 -9.81 3.17
N LEU A 878 3.98 -10.75 3.82
CA LEU A 878 5.44 -10.84 3.82
C LEU A 878 6.01 -11.12 2.42
N GLU A 879 5.37 -11.99 1.63
CA GLU A 879 5.77 -12.29 0.25
C GLU A 879 5.65 -11.04 -0.65
N LYS A 880 4.58 -10.28 -0.51
CA LYS A 880 4.44 -8.99 -1.22
C LYS A 880 5.55 -8.01 -0.86
N MET A 881 5.93 -7.92 0.42
CA MET A 881 7.03 -7.06 0.86
C MET A 881 8.38 -7.51 0.28
N LYS A 882 8.63 -8.83 0.23
CA LYS A 882 9.90 -9.40 -0.28
C LYS A 882 10.04 -9.38 -1.79
N THR A 883 8.93 -9.49 -2.53
CA THR A 883 8.96 -9.60 -4.00
C THR A 883 9.27 -8.28 -4.70
N ASN A 884 8.94 -7.14 -4.09
CA ASN A 884 9.19 -5.81 -4.66
C ASN A 884 9.77 -4.82 -3.61
N PRO A 885 10.98 -5.06 -3.09
CA PRO A 885 11.60 -4.16 -2.11
C PRO A 885 11.83 -2.75 -2.67
N GLU A 886 12.04 -2.65 -3.99
CA GLU A 886 12.17 -1.41 -4.76
C GLU A 886 10.97 -0.47 -4.60
N MET A 887 9.74 -0.99 -4.42
CA MET A 887 8.55 -0.14 -4.20
C MET A 887 8.64 0.68 -2.92
N TYR A 888 9.43 0.25 -1.94
CA TYR A 888 9.64 0.96 -0.69
C TYR A 888 10.95 1.76 -0.70
N HIS A 889 12.04 1.14 -1.16
CA HIS A 889 13.36 1.76 -1.18
C HIS A 889 13.52 2.87 -2.21
N ASP A 890 12.98 2.71 -3.41
CA ASP A 890 13.21 3.65 -4.50
C ASP A 890 12.56 5.01 -4.22
N PRO A 891 11.28 5.09 -3.79
CA PRO A 891 10.69 6.39 -3.45
C PRO A 891 11.45 7.11 -2.32
N LEU A 892 11.85 6.40 -1.27
CA LEU A 892 12.67 6.98 -0.19
C LEU A 892 14.04 7.45 -0.66
N THR A 893 14.62 6.75 -1.64
CA THR A 893 15.87 7.14 -2.30
C THR A 893 15.68 8.43 -3.11
N LEU A 894 14.59 8.55 -3.86
CA LEU A 894 14.25 9.75 -4.62
C LEU A 894 13.91 10.94 -3.71
N PHE A 895 13.18 10.72 -2.62
CA PHE A 895 12.97 11.74 -1.57
C PHE A 895 14.29 12.19 -0.95
N ALA A 896 15.23 11.27 -0.72
CA ALA A 896 16.56 11.63 -0.23
C ALA A 896 17.36 12.47 -1.22
N VAL A 897 17.19 12.27 -2.53
CA VAL A 897 17.76 13.14 -3.57
C VAL A 897 17.14 14.54 -3.51
N LYS A 898 15.81 14.64 -3.43
CA LYS A 898 15.10 15.93 -3.32
C LYS A 898 15.47 16.68 -2.04
N LEU A 899 15.56 15.97 -0.91
CA LEU A 899 16.10 16.50 0.34
C LEU A 899 17.51 17.06 0.16
N ARG A 900 18.39 16.29 -0.49
CA ARG A 900 19.77 16.70 -0.72
C ARG A 900 19.87 17.92 -1.62
N GLN A 901 18.99 18.06 -2.60
CA GLN A 901 18.87 19.26 -3.42
C GLN A 901 18.59 20.49 -2.54
N TYR A 902 17.61 20.42 -1.63
CA TYR A 902 17.29 21.55 -0.75
C TYR A 902 18.42 21.88 0.24
N GLU A 903 19.15 20.88 0.73
CA GLU A 903 20.35 21.13 1.55
C GLU A 903 21.43 21.92 0.79
N TRP A 904 21.66 21.59 -0.49
CA TRP A 904 22.60 22.35 -1.33
C TRP A 904 22.17 23.81 -1.50
N MET A 905 20.87 24.07 -1.62
CA MET A 905 20.30 25.42 -1.72
C MET A 905 20.44 26.21 -0.41
N VAL A 906 20.31 25.54 0.74
CA VAL A 906 20.57 26.17 2.06
C VAL A 906 22.06 26.47 2.22
N VAL A 907 22.95 25.56 1.80
CA VAL A 907 24.41 25.76 1.85
C VAL A 907 24.84 26.95 0.98
N SER A 908 24.26 27.14 -0.20
CA SER A 908 24.55 28.31 -1.05
C SER A 908 24.04 29.61 -0.45
N ALA A 909 22.91 29.59 0.27
CA ALA A 909 22.42 30.74 1.03
C ALA A 909 23.35 31.13 2.18
N ASN A 910 23.88 30.15 2.91
CA ASN A 910 24.71 30.38 4.09
C ASN A 910 26.18 30.69 3.78
N ARG A 911 26.72 30.25 2.62
CA ARG A 911 28.12 30.54 2.21
C ARG A 911 28.38 31.98 1.76
N GLY A 912 27.36 32.84 1.69
CA GLY A 912 27.55 34.29 1.80
C GLY A 912 28.20 34.72 3.12
N PHE A 913 28.26 33.83 4.13
CA PHE A 913 28.77 34.12 5.48
C PHE A 913 29.86 33.20 6.04
N SER A 914 30.14 32.00 5.50
CA SER A 914 31.33 31.22 5.91
C SER A 914 31.63 30.00 5.04
N SER A 915 32.88 29.91 4.57
CA SER A 915 33.45 28.76 3.86
C SER A 915 33.66 27.53 4.75
N VAL A 916 33.61 26.34 4.13
CA VAL A 916 34.03 25.00 4.63
C VAL A 916 32.96 24.31 5.51
N THR A 917 32.33 23.21 5.08
CA THR A 917 32.91 21.85 5.19
C THR A 917 32.41 20.88 4.11
N LYS A 918 33.37 20.13 3.56
CA LYS A 918 33.16 18.78 3.00
C LYS A 918 33.26 17.81 4.17
N SER A 919 32.23 17.01 4.43
CA SER A 919 32.38 15.74 5.16
C SER A 919 31.58 14.69 4.42
N ARG A 920 32.31 13.64 4.03
CA ARG A 920 31.81 12.40 3.42
C ARG A 920 30.93 11.62 4.37
#